data_AF-A0A0N4TUT3-F1
#
_entry.id   AF-A0A0N4TUT3-F1
#
_cell.length_a   1.000
_cell.length_b   1.000
_cell.length_c   1.000
_cell.angle_alpha   90.00
_cell.angle_beta   90.00
_cell.angle_gamma   90.00
#
_symmetry.space_group_name_H-M   'P 1'
#
loop_
_entity.id
_entity.type
_entity.pdbx_description
1 polymer ?
#
loop_
_entity_poly.entity_id
_entity_poly.type
_entity_poly.pdbx_seq_one_letter_code
_entity_poly.pdbx_strand_id
1 'polypeptide(L)'
;MIGRVKILCVIEGISMTSIRLKHFITTPIFYANGPPHIGHLYTALLADVSNRWKLLKGGDVDLNNSLFTTGTDEHGLKIQQTATTAGCDPQRYCDDISDKFKDLFRAFGIQPNDFIRTTETRHKEVVKHVWKELDKRGLIQRGKHEGWYSTVDECFYANDEVEKLDGQTSAVSKITGSVVEWVQEENYIFPLFKYLGAVRNWLSNCDVIRPKVYFPEALQHASVERDLSLSRDRKRVTWGIAVPNDESQTIYVWFDALVNYLTVSGVFSNKKRSIWPPTCQIVGKDILKFHAVIWPAFLLALDLPLPKRIFIHSHWLVDGVKMSKSIGNVVDPFTASKSLSEEGLRYFLLRQGTPQSDANFTMLKAVNVVNTDLINNVGNLLQRSTIGKLNPSQTYPAFHSDSFRNNLLELGEPLIESINCLTEVYEEQFDELMIYKALELLMDVMRQTNGFFQFYEPWNELDVRKVSSLLYICYEVLRICGILLQPVVPHYADHLLNRLVRDKRKRTRIMSDEDHPKKRAKKAPPHECTVILIDVGANMSREGVATTDMQLAKDTVEWIITRKIFTESVDKFTLMLFGSEVTQNPITTDENIFFYAEEMQEAKIDWLRFIDKEIRPILSALIAALDYMRNHLENYPESNITVRNILLVTNLGGFDGNMNEECIGTIINGMKALEINFNVVGPSFGKLSKPKDEIISNEESAIKLEESKLSNTMQSFKMEPAERILTDILTQTDGVIYSFAEALPVLQRFVPRKVKVRGQKFYLELGIDFKLPLQMYKKIQPANFKLATQKYASITDVQLKRKTVYEKYVKDEKVDDGDGNADGNLSQGSSSKISKEQTIKGYKFGTTIVPYNEEDQKEYGWKPENRCLKLIQFAKRSQILEHYMMDGGACYFIPPAFDRSACIAISALVNAMIAEDSVALTRYVYSAASHPRIMGLFPRRSKRGVDMFVGIKLPFYEDFRGLDFPQLNSPTTEPKSDDLKAMHALVEAMDLTKAHFNSETGQFEESLRPRDVPNPKLQNVCNAMKYRALHPNIPLPAFDDKLLGGLLEPNAFLLKRANESLNYLKANFPTIESPSKKQHVKEGKEEILPVIRVDNSVLPESSKFIKTDEMDGVII
;
A
#
# COMPACT_ATOMS: atom_id res chain seq x y z
N MET A 1 19.55 -22.50 -6.10
CA MET A 1 19.01 -22.21 -4.74
C MET A 1 20.11 -22.01 -3.69
N ILE A 2 21.22 -22.76 -3.74
CA ILE A 2 22.33 -22.72 -2.77
C ILE A 2 22.76 -21.28 -2.37
N GLY A 3 22.97 -20.37 -3.32
CA GLY A 3 23.30 -18.96 -3.05
C GLY A 3 22.15 -18.01 -2.66
N ARG A 4 20.93 -18.52 -2.38
CA ARG A 4 19.79 -17.71 -1.90
C ARG A 4 19.53 -17.87 -0.40
N VAL A 5 19.86 -19.02 0.17
CA VAL A 5 19.97 -19.16 1.62
C VAL A 5 21.27 -18.45 2.02
N LYS A 6 21.16 -17.20 2.48
CA LYS A 6 22.28 -16.51 3.10
C LYS A 6 22.70 -17.28 4.36
N ILE A 7 23.78 -18.04 4.26
CA ILE A 7 24.76 -18.34 5.33
C ILE A 7 24.14 -18.31 6.74
N LEU A 8 23.31 -19.33 7.05
CA LEU A 8 22.75 -19.55 8.40
C LEU A 8 23.72 -20.32 9.33
N CYS A 9 24.98 -20.50 8.92
CA CYS A 9 26.07 -21.13 9.66
C CYS A 9 27.41 -20.51 9.25
N VAL A 10 28.38 -20.50 10.18
CA VAL A 10 29.76 -19.97 10.05
C VAL A 10 29.87 -18.43 10.11
N ILE A 11 30.78 -17.79 10.87
CA ILE A 11 31.28 -18.03 12.24
C ILE A 11 32.04 -16.76 12.73
N GLU A 12 32.04 -16.53 14.05
CA GLU A 12 32.94 -15.68 14.87
C GLU A 12 33.53 -14.34 14.35
N GLY A 13 33.45 -13.32 15.22
CA GLY A 13 34.70 -12.67 15.64
C GLY A 13 35.07 -11.28 15.09
N ILE A 14 34.21 -10.26 15.23
CA ILE A 14 34.66 -8.88 15.44
C ILE A 14 33.97 -8.29 16.68
N SER A 15 34.72 -7.47 17.44
CA SER A 15 34.22 -6.60 18.50
C SER A 15 34.18 -5.17 17.98
N MET A 16 33.00 -4.55 17.89
CA MET A 16 32.85 -3.15 17.52
C MET A 16 31.98 -2.38 18.52
N THR A 17 32.32 -1.09 18.67
CA THR A 17 31.89 -0.25 19.78
C THR A 17 30.53 0.37 19.53
N SER A 18 29.46 -0.28 20.04
CA SER A 18 28.14 0.34 20.14
C SER A 18 28.20 1.62 20.99
N ILE A 19 27.67 2.73 20.45
CA ILE A 19 27.55 4.00 21.18
C ILE A 19 26.43 3.82 22.23
N ARG A 20 26.84 3.66 23.49
CA ARG A 20 25.94 3.38 24.64
C ARG A 20 24.94 4.51 24.88
N LEU A 21 23.79 4.45 24.22
CA LEU A 21 22.66 5.34 24.48
C LEU A 21 22.00 4.98 25.82
N LYS A 22 21.78 6.00 26.66
CA LYS A 22 21.01 5.85 27.91
C LYS A 22 19.52 5.76 27.60
N HIS A 23 18.84 4.82 28.26
CA HIS A 23 17.39 4.63 28.16
C HIS A 23 16.71 4.90 29.50
N PHE A 24 15.56 5.59 29.46
CA PHE A 24 14.72 5.84 30.62
C PHE A 24 13.24 5.66 30.21
N ILE A 25 12.57 4.71 30.85
CA ILE A 25 11.21 4.27 30.53
C ILE A 25 10.38 4.35 31.82
N THR A 26 9.20 4.96 31.76
CA THR A 26 8.30 5.10 32.93
C THR A 26 6.92 4.55 32.62
N THR A 27 6.29 3.90 33.60
CA THR A 27 4.81 3.90 33.72
C THR A 27 4.38 5.21 34.40
N PRO A 28 3.07 5.51 34.55
CA PRO A 28 2.59 6.26 35.72
C PRO A 28 2.94 5.52 37.02
N ILE A 29 2.88 6.24 38.13
CA ILE A 29 2.66 5.61 39.44
C ILE A 29 1.17 5.36 39.63
N PHE A 30 0.81 4.22 40.23
CA PHE A 30 -0.59 3.76 40.31
C PHE A 30 -1.25 4.21 41.61
N TYR A 31 -2.48 4.72 41.53
CA TYR A 31 -3.17 5.30 42.68
C TYR A 31 -3.57 4.23 43.70
N ALA A 32 -3.05 4.33 44.93
CA ALA A 32 -3.08 3.26 45.93
C ALA A 32 -4.42 3.08 46.66
N ASN A 33 -5.56 3.46 46.06
CA ASN A 33 -6.91 3.30 46.65
C ASN A 33 -7.49 1.87 46.58
N GLY A 34 -6.63 0.84 46.50
CA GLY A 34 -7.02 -0.57 46.55
C GLY A 34 -6.18 -1.50 45.66
N PRO A 35 -6.52 -2.80 45.61
CA PRO A 35 -5.73 -3.82 44.91
C PRO A 35 -5.55 -3.57 43.40
N PRO A 36 -4.46 -4.05 42.79
CA PRO A 36 -4.20 -3.89 41.37
C PRO A 36 -5.07 -4.81 40.50
N HIS A 37 -5.34 -4.37 39.26
CA HIS A 37 -6.17 -5.08 38.28
C HIS A 37 -5.49 -5.15 36.89
N ILE A 38 -6.06 -5.90 35.94
CA ILE A 38 -5.47 -6.11 34.60
C ILE A 38 -5.08 -4.82 33.85
N GLY A 39 -5.76 -3.69 34.11
CA GLY A 39 -5.37 -2.38 33.56
C GLY A 39 -3.97 -1.92 33.99
N HIS A 40 -3.62 -2.05 35.27
CA HIS A 40 -2.30 -1.70 35.80
C HIS A 40 -1.24 -2.68 35.28
N LEU A 41 -1.58 -3.96 35.23
CA LEU A 41 -0.73 -4.99 34.65
C LEU A 41 -0.39 -4.67 33.18
N TYR A 42 -1.37 -4.30 32.36
CA TYR A 42 -1.15 -3.95 30.96
C TYR A 42 -0.20 -2.75 30.79
N THR A 43 -0.37 -1.67 31.55
CA THR A 43 0.54 -0.52 31.55
C THR A 43 1.98 -0.93 31.96
N ALA A 44 2.11 -1.75 33.01
CA ALA A 44 3.40 -2.24 33.47
C ALA A 44 4.06 -3.20 32.47
N LEU A 45 3.28 -4.05 31.79
CA LEU A 45 3.77 -4.95 30.74
C LEU A 45 4.27 -4.19 29.52
N LEU A 46 3.58 -3.14 29.06
CA LEU A 46 4.07 -2.30 27.95
C LEU A 46 5.46 -1.72 28.25
N ALA A 47 5.71 -1.29 29.50
CA ALA A 47 7.00 -0.77 29.91
C ALA A 47 8.08 -1.86 30.11
N ASP A 48 7.73 -3.00 30.73
CA ASP A 48 8.61 -4.17 30.88
C ASP A 48 9.07 -4.72 29.52
N VAL A 49 8.13 -4.89 28.59
CA VAL A 49 8.38 -5.31 27.19
C VAL A 49 9.26 -4.30 26.47
N SER A 50 9.02 -3.00 26.63
CA SER A 50 9.84 -1.95 26.03
C SER A 50 11.29 -2.00 26.51
N ASN A 51 11.49 -2.11 27.83
CA ASN A 51 12.82 -2.23 28.44
C ASN A 51 13.52 -3.51 27.97
N ARG A 52 12.83 -4.66 28.06
CA ARG A 52 13.35 -5.97 27.59
C ARG A 52 13.72 -5.96 26.11
N TRP A 53 12.96 -5.29 25.26
CA TRP A 53 13.27 -5.13 23.84
C TRP A 53 14.52 -4.27 23.60
N LYS A 54 14.66 -3.13 24.31
CA LYS A 54 15.90 -2.31 24.22
C LYS A 54 17.12 -3.04 24.76
N LEU A 55 16.98 -3.85 25.81
CA LEU A 55 18.04 -4.72 26.33
C LEU A 55 18.42 -5.82 25.31
N LEU A 56 17.44 -6.44 24.65
CA LEU A 56 17.66 -7.45 23.61
C LEU A 56 18.37 -6.88 22.38
N LYS A 57 17.95 -5.70 21.89
CA LYS A 57 18.65 -4.97 20.82
C LYS A 57 20.04 -4.47 21.23
N GLY A 58 20.25 -4.15 22.51
CA GLY A 58 21.50 -3.57 23.02
C GLY A 58 22.67 -4.55 23.08
N GLY A 59 22.42 -5.86 23.10
CA GLY A 59 23.42 -6.94 23.00
C GLY A 59 24.30 -7.16 24.24
N ASP A 60 24.81 -6.08 24.84
CA ASP A 60 25.68 -6.10 26.03
C ASP A 60 25.49 -4.81 26.86
N VAL A 61 24.35 -4.74 27.57
CA VAL A 61 23.94 -3.53 28.31
C VAL A 61 24.30 -3.62 29.78
N ASP A 62 25.37 -2.90 30.13
CA ASP A 62 25.67 -2.46 31.49
C ASP A 62 24.44 -1.76 32.12
N LEU A 63 23.83 -2.42 33.12
CA LEU A 63 22.60 -2.02 33.80
C LEU A 63 22.62 -0.56 34.30
N ASN A 64 23.80 0.03 34.52
CA ASN A 64 23.95 1.43 34.90
C ASN A 64 23.48 2.45 33.84
N ASN A 65 23.07 2.01 32.63
CA ASN A 65 22.61 2.89 31.54
C ASN A 65 21.14 2.69 31.10
N SER A 66 20.37 1.79 31.74
CA SER A 66 18.91 1.70 31.56
C SER A 66 18.19 1.94 32.88
N LEU A 67 17.10 2.69 32.85
CA LEU A 67 16.21 2.94 33.97
C LEU A 67 14.77 2.65 33.54
N PHE A 68 14.20 1.53 34.00
CA PHE A 68 12.76 1.29 33.98
C PHE A 68 12.21 1.56 35.37
N THR A 69 11.28 2.51 35.49
CA THR A 69 10.63 2.88 36.75
C THR A 69 9.12 2.64 36.72
N THR A 70 8.59 2.27 37.87
CA THR A 70 7.15 2.18 38.18
C THR A 70 6.93 2.56 39.64
N GLY A 71 5.70 2.49 40.16
CA GLY A 71 5.46 2.76 41.57
C GLY A 71 4.00 3.05 41.92
N THR A 72 3.80 3.70 43.06
CA THR A 72 2.48 3.97 43.66
C THR A 72 2.33 5.43 44.08
N ASP A 73 1.18 6.00 43.74
CA ASP A 73 0.73 7.30 44.23
C ASP A 73 -0.16 7.10 45.45
N GLU A 74 0.26 7.67 46.57
CA GLU A 74 -0.14 7.25 47.91
C GLU A 74 -0.72 8.37 48.76
N HIS A 75 -0.92 9.58 48.23
CA HIS A 75 -1.49 10.71 48.95
C HIS A 75 -2.89 11.12 48.40
N GLY A 76 -3.58 12.02 49.11
CA GLY A 76 -4.84 12.61 48.67
C GLY A 76 -6.10 12.05 49.33
N LEU A 77 -7.25 12.66 49.00
CA LEU A 77 -8.49 12.54 49.75
C LEU A 77 -9.13 11.15 49.62
N LYS A 78 -9.20 10.57 48.41
CA LYS A 78 -9.73 9.20 48.22
C LYS A 78 -8.97 8.14 49.02
N ILE A 79 -7.63 8.25 49.15
CA ILE A 79 -6.85 7.34 49.99
C ILE A 79 -7.15 7.54 51.48
N GLN A 80 -7.18 8.79 51.94
CA GLN A 80 -7.56 9.15 53.32
C GLN A 80 -8.94 8.57 53.69
N GLN A 81 -9.93 8.75 52.82
CA GLN A 81 -11.28 8.20 52.97
C GLN A 81 -11.27 6.66 52.98
N THR A 82 -10.59 6.02 52.03
CA THR A 82 -10.58 4.55 51.91
C THR A 82 -9.90 3.88 53.12
N ALA A 83 -8.78 4.44 53.61
CA ALA A 83 -8.11 3.96 54.81
C ALA A 83 -8.99 4.10 56.07
N THR A 84 -9.68 5.24 56.20
CA THR A 84 -10.65 5.49 57.28
C THR A 84 -11.81 4.49 57.22
N THR A 85 -12.37 4.25 56.05
CA THR A 85 -13.45 3.26 55.83
C THR A 85 -12.99 1.82 56.12
N ALA A 86 -11.72 1.51 55.86
CA ALA A 86 -11.10 0.23 56.22
C ALA A 86 -10.65 0.14 57.69
N GLY A 87 -10.87 1.18 58.51
CA GLY A 87 -10.52 1.19 59.93
C GLY A 87 -9.01 1.18 60.20
N CYS A 88 -8.21 1.73 59.30
CA CYS A 88 -6.74 1.63 59.33
C CYS A 88 -6.04 2.97 59.05
N ASP A 89 -4.79 3.07 59.48
CA ASP A 89 -3.95 4.24 59.23
C ASP A 89 -3.59 4.37 57.73
N PRO A 90 -3.62 5.58 57.12
CA PRO A 90 -3.29 5.77 55.71
C PRO A 90 -1.89 5.32 55.28
N GLN A 91 -0.84 5.47 56.11
CA GLN A 91 0.49 4.96 55.75
C GLN A 91 0.46 3.45 55.64
N ARG A 92 -0.12 2.77 56.65
CA ARG A 92 -0.25 1.32 56.66
C ARG A 92 -1.12 0.81 55.51
N TYR A 93 -2.21 1.50 55.19
CA TYR A 93 -3.05 1.16 54.03
C TYR A 93 -2.25 1.23 52.73
N CYS A 94 -1.47 2.30 52.54
CA CYS A 94 -0.60 2.47 51.38
C CYS A 94 0.54 1.45 51.36
N ASP A 95 1.11 1.04 52.51
CA ASP A 95 2.07 -0.06 52.60
C ASP A 95 1.45 -1.38 52.10
N ASP A 96 0.30 -1.76 52.68
CA ASP A 96 -0.45 -2.99 52.37
C ASP A 96 -0.96 -3.05 50.91
N ILE A 97 -1.19 -1.91 50.25
CA ILE A 97 -1.54 -1.85 48.82
C ILE A 97 -0.28 -1.87 47.94
N SER A 98 0.77 -1.14 48.30
CA SER A 98 2.02 -1.07 47.52
C SER A 98 2.71 -2.43 47.42
N ASP A 99 2.68 -3.22 48.49
CA ASP A 99 3.23 -4.58 48.46
C ASP A 99 2.43 -5.52 47.54
N LYS A 100 1.11 -5.34 47.40
CA LYS A 100 0.30 -6.08 46.40
C LYS A 100 0.67 -5.70 44.96
N PHE A 101 1.06 -4.46 44.70
CA PHE A 101 1.61 -4.07 43.39
C PHE A 101 2.99 -4.69 43.14
N LYS A 102 3.89 -4.72 44.15
CA LYS A 102 5.20 -5.38 44.05
C LYS A 102 5.06 -6.90 43.85
N ASP A 103 4.13 -7.53 44.55
CA ASP A 103 3.83 -8.96 44.44
C ASP A 103 3.25 -9.31 43.06
N LEU A 104 2.36 -8.46 42.52
CA LEU A 104 1.89 -8.60 41.14
C LEU A 104 3.05 -8.53 40.15
N PHE A 105 3.93 -7.53 40.28
CA PHE A 105 5.06 -7.39 39.36
C PHE A 105 6.05 -8.56 39.50
N ARG A 106 6.30 -9.05 40.72
CA ARG A 106 7.12 -10.25 40.96
C ARG A 106 6.51 -11.50 40.31
N ALA A 107 5.21 -11.75 40.49
CA ALA A 107 4.52 -12.91 39.94
C ALA A 107 4.49 -12.90 38.40
N PHE A 108 4.25 -11.74 37.79
CA PHE A 108 4.24 -11.56 36.34
C PHE A 108 5.63 -11.29 35.73
N GLY A 109 6.71 -11.49 36.48
CA GLY A 109 8.10 -11.35 35.99
C GLY A 109 8.49 -9.93 35.57
N ILE A 110 7.74 -8.90 35.98
CA ILE A 110 8.01 -7.49 35.68
C ILE A 110 9.11 -6.99 36.63
N GLN A 111 10.23 -6.55 36.07
CA GLN A 111 11.43 -6.18 36.83
C GLN A 111 11.82 -4.72 36.59
N PRO A 112 11.22 -3.76 37.32
CA PRO A 112 11.65 -2.37 37.30
C PRO A 112 12.99 -2.21 38.04
N ASN A 113 13.79 -1.24 37.62
CA ASN A 113 15.01 -0.84 38.31
C ASN A 113 14.71 -0.03 39.59
N ASP A 114 13.55 0.64 39.64
CA ASP A 114 13.07 1.41 40.79
C ASP A 114 11.54 1.31 40.91
N PHE A 115 11.05 1.13 42.14
CA PHE A 115 9.64 1.18 42.52
C PHE A 115 9.48 2.37 43.49
N ILE A 116 8.97 3.50 43.00
CA ILE A 116 8.85 4.74 43.78
C ILE A 116 7.50 4.84 44.48
N ARG A 117 7.52 5.14 45.77
CA ARG A 117 6.33 5.43 46.58
C ARG A 117 6.29 6.90 46.95
N THR A 118 5.16 7.59 46.75
CA THR A 118 5.11 9.03 47.10
C THR A 118 5.24 9.29 48.60
N THR A 119 5.02 8.28 49.46
CA THR A 119 5.28 8.40 50.90
C THR A 119 6.77 8.44 51.28
N GLU A 120 7.69 8.07 50.40
CA GLU A 120 9.13 7.99 50.72
C GLU A 120 9.77 9.37 50.98
N THR A 121 10.68 9.43 51.96
CA THR A 121 11.43 10.64 52.31
C THR A 121 12.17 11.23 51.11
N ARG A 122 12.82 10.40 50.27
CA ARG A 122 13.52 10.86 49.05
C ARG A 122 12.60 11.59 48.06
N HIS A 123 11.33 11.21 48.00
CA HIS A 123 10.35 11.88 47.15
C HIS A 123 9.88 13.18 47.80
N LYS A 124 9.52 13.12 49.08
CA LYS A 124 9.07 14.27 49.87
C LYS A 124 10.11 15.39 49.91
N GLU A 125 11.40 15.08 49.89
CA GLU A 125 12.49 16.05 49.75
C GLU A 125 12.55 16.69 48.36
N VAL A 126 12.45 15.91 47.28
CA VAL A 126 12.49 16.42 45.90
C VAL A 126 11.25 17.27 45.58
N VAL A 127 10.05 16.88 46.04
CA VAL A 127 8.83 17.70 45.89
C VAL A 127 8.96 19.04 46.60
N LYS A 128 9.46 19.04 47.84
CA LYS A 128 9.74 20.29 48.59
C LYS A 128 10.86 21.14 47.95
N HIS A 129 11.82 20.52 47.26
CA HIS A 129 12.85 21.23 46.50
C HIS A 129 12.29 21.89 45.24
N VAL A 130 11.52 21.14 44.43
CA VAL A 130 10.87 21.64 43.21
C VAL A 130 9.90 22.78 43.53
N TRP A 131 9.11 22.66 44.61
CA TRP A 131 8.27 23.75 45.11
C TRP A 131 9.07 25.02 45.39
N LYS A 132 10.15 24.92 46.18
CA LYS A 132 10.99 26.08 46.55
C LYS A 132 11.66 26.75 45.36
N GLU A 133 12.03 26.01 44.32
CA GLU A 133 12.64 26.60 43.11
C GLU A 133 11.58 27.31 42.25
N LEU A 134 10.32 26.83 42.18
CA LEU A 134 9.22 27.55 41.51
C LEU A 134 8.77 28.80 42.28
N ASP A 135 8.68 28.69 43.61
CA ASP A 135 8.37 29.80 44.53
C ASP A 135 9.39 30.94 44.40
N LYS A 136 10.68 30.60 44.47
CA LYS A 136 11.81 31.52 44.22
C LYS A 136 11.80 32.18 42.83
N ARG A 137 11.16 31.57 41.84
CA ARG A 137 10.97 32.12 40.48
C ARG A 137 9.72 33.02 40.35
N GLY A 138 8.95 33.20 41.43
CA GLY A 138 7.67 33.92 41.42
C GLY A 138 6.54 33.20 40.68
N LEU A 139 6.67 31.89 40.49
CA LEU A 139 5.75 31.04 39.72
C LEU A 139 4.74 30.30 40.63
N ILE A 140 4.74 30.60 41.92
CA ILE A 140 3.75 30.16 42.89
C ILE A 140 3.20 31.43 43.56
N GLN A 141 1.88 31.60 43.53
CA GLN A 141 1.20 32.77 44.08
C GLN A 141 -0.03 32.32 44.87
N ARG A 142 -0.38 32.98 45.97
CA ARG A 142 -1.67 32.73 46.63
C ARG A 142 -2.79 33.40 45.85
N GLY A 143 -3.89 32.68 45.66
CA GLY A 143 -5.12 33.21 45.08
C GLY A 143 -6.35 32.51 45.66
N LYS A 144 -7.51 33.14 45.53
CA LYS A 144 -8.78 32.50 45.84
C LYS A 144 -9.19 31.63 44.66
N HIS A 145 -9.46 30.35 44.92
CA HIS A 145 -10.01 29.44 43.94
C HIS A 145 -11.45 29.10 44.38
N GLU A 146 -12.41 29.44 43.52
CA GLU A 146 -13.83 29.27 43.79
C GLU A 146 -14.53 28.59 42.61
N GLY A 147 -15.43 27.66 42.92
CA GLY A 147 -16.15 26.87 41.92
C GLY A 147 -16.90 25.70 42.53
N TRP A 148 -17.66 25.00 41.70
CA TRP A 148 -18.26 23.71 42.07
C TRP A 148 -17.18 22.64 42.13
N TYR A 149 -17.20 21.80 43.17
CA TYR A 149 -16.24 20.71 43.36
C TYR A 149 -17.00 19.42 43.64
N SER A 150 -16.61 18.31 43.00
CA SER A 150 -17.08 16.99 43.45
C SER A 150 -16.01 16.29 44.27
N THR A 151 -16.38 15.82 45.45
CA THR A 151 -15.56 14.91 46.26
C THR A 151 -15.45 13.51 45.65
N VAL A 152 -16.38 13.12 44.77
CA VAL A 152 -16.35 11.84 44.04
C VAL A 152 -15.37 11.91 42.87
N ASP A 153 -15.48 12.93 42.03
CA ASP A 153 -14.62 13.07 40.84
C ASP A 153 -13.26 13.75 41.16
N GLU A 154 -13.12 14.38 42.33
CA GLU A 154 -11.98 15.18 42.81
C GLU A 154 -11.61 16.40 41.94
N CYS A 155 -12.45 16.76 40.97
CA CYS A 155 -12.28 17.93 40.09
C CYS A 155 -13.21 19.09 40.45
N PHE A 156 -12.82 20.28 39.99
CA PHE A 156 -13.69 21.44 39.92
C PHE A 156 -14.43 21.45 38.57
N TYR A 157 -15.71 21.83 38.61
CA TYR A 157 -16.60 21.99 37.46
C TYR A 157 -16.95 23.47 37.24
N ALA A 158 -17.09 23.86 35.98
CA ALA A 158 -17.61 25.17 35.60
C ALA A 158 -19.13 25.26 35.83
N ASN A 159 -19.66 26.49 35.94
CA ASN A 159 -21.09 26.72 36.19
C ASN A 159 -22.01 26.12 35.12
N ASP A 160 -21.54 25.98 33.88
CA ASP A 160 -22.24 25.38 32.75
C ASP A 160 -22.19 23.84 32.75
N GLU A 161 -21.24 23.22 33.43
CA GLU A 161 -21.10 21.76 33.59
C GLU A 161 -21.98 21.18 34.72
N VAL A 162 -22.66 22.04 35.48
CA VAL A 162 -23.44 21.70 36.67
C VAL A 162 -24.93 21.97 36.46
N GLU A 163 -25.79 21.14 37.04
CA GLU A 163 -27.23 21.33 37.13
C GLU A 163 -27.74 21.22 38.58
N LYS A 164 -28.95 21.74 38.81
CA LYS A 164 -29.68 21.59 40.07
C LYS A 164 -30.88 20.70 39.83
N LEU A 165 -31.08 19.71 40.69
CA LEU A 165 -32.23 18.82 40.62
C LEU A 165 -33.45 19.50 41.26
N ASP A 166 -34.56 19.55 40.54
CA ASP A 166 -35.79 20.16 41.04
C ASP A 166 -36.25 19.50 42.35
N GLY A 167 -36.57 20.34 43.34
CA GLY A 167 -36.98 19.89 44.68
C GLY A 167 -35.84 19.53 45.64
N GLN A 168 -34.56 19.65 45.26
CA GLN A 168 -33.42 19.46 46.17
C GLN A 168 -32.47 20.67 46.22
N THR A 169 -31.79 20.85 47.35
CA THR A 169 -30.78 21.90 47.56
C THR A 169 -29.40 21.54 47.00
N SER A 170 -29.21 20.29 46.56
CA SER A 170 -27.95 19.77 46.01
C SER A 170 -27.83 20.02 44.51
N ALA A 171 -26.60 20.33 44.05
CA ALA A 171 -26.24 20.41 42.65
C ALA A 171 -25.45 19.15 42.23
N VAL A 172 -25.50 18.79 40.95
CA VAL A 172 -24.82 17.62 40.37
C VAL A 172 -24.09 17.97 39.07
N SER A 173 -23.04 17.22 38.73
CA SER A 173 -22.37 17.33 37.43
C SER A 173 -23.22 16.70 36.32
N LYS A 174 -23.42 17.42 35.21
CA LYS A 174 -24.08 16.92 33.99
C LYS A 174 -23.33 15.78 33.30
N ILE A 175 -22.05 15.59 33.62
CA ILE A 175 -21.17 14.63 32.96
C ILE A 175 -21.10 13.31 33.74
N THR A 176 -21.05 13.37 35.07
CA THR A 176 -20.83 12.21 35.95
C THR A 176 -22.05 11.86 36.82
N GLY A 177 -23.03 12.76 36.96
CA GLY A 177 -24.13 12.64 37.92
C GLY A 177 -23.70 12.83 39.38
N SER A 178 -22.41 13.02 39.65
CA SER A 178 -21.87 13.20 40.99
C SER A 178 -22.35 14.50 41.62
N VAL A 179 -22.63 14.47 42.93
CA VAL A 179 -22.93 15.66 43.72
C VAL A 179 -21.73 16.61 43.70
N VAL A 180 -22.02 17.91 43.58
CA VAL A 180 -21.04 19.00 43.68
C VAL A 180 -21.41 20.01 44.76
N GLU A 181 -20.40 20.51 45.44
CA GLU A 181 -20.47 21.56 46.48
C GLU A 181 -19.77 22.83 45.98
N TRP A 182 -20.27 24.02 46.31
CA TRP A 182 -19.54 25.26 46.01
C TRP A 182 -18.44 25.48 47.05
N VAL A 183 -17.19 25.41 46.62
CA VAL A 183 -16.01 25.53 47.47
C VAL A 183 -15.26 26.81 47.12
N GLN A 184 -14.93 27.62 48.13
CA GLN A 184 -14.05 28.78 48.02
C GLN A 184 -12.87 28.57 48.98
N GLU A 185 -11.70 28.23 48.43
CA GLU A 185 -10.45 27.99 49.18
C GLU A 185 -9.40 29.03 48.76
N GLU A 186 -8.64 29.58 49.71
CA GLU A 186 -7.37 30.26 49.39
C GLU A 186 -6.31 29.18 49.16
N ASN A 187 -5.74 29.15 47.95
CA ASN A 187 -4.82 28.11 47.50
C ASN A 187 -3.62 28.73 46.77
N TYR A 188 -2.53 27.97 46.68
CA TYR A 188 -1.37 28.30 45.87
C TYR A 188 -1.63 27.94 44.40
N ILE A 189 -1.36 28.86 43.47
CA ILE A 189 -1.66 28.77 42.05
C ILE A 189 -0.37 28.90 41.23
N PHE A 190 -0.25 28.05 40.21
CA PHE A 190 0.79 28.09 39.17
C PHE A 190 0.25 28.67 37.86
N PRO A 191 0.96 29.62 37.21
CA PRO A 191 0.50 30.28 35.99
C PRO A 191 0.67 29.39 34.74
N LEU A 192 -0.08 28.28 34.68
CA LEU A 192 -0.05 27.29 33.60
C LEU A 192 -0.27 27.92 32.22
N PHE A 193 -1.17 28.91 32.12
CA PHE A 193 -1.53 29.56 30.86
C PHE A 193 -0.30 30.15 30.14
N LYS A 194 0.66 30.69 30.91
CA LYS A 194 1.94 31.25 30.41
C LYS A 194 2.77 30.25 29.61
N TYR A 195 2.69 28.96 29.93
CA TYR A 195 3.52 27.91 29.33
C TYR A 195 2.83 27.19 28.15
N LEU A 196 1.51 27.28 28.05
CA LEU A 196 0.72 26.55 27.04
C LEU A 196 1.16 26.79 25.59
N GLY A 197 1.61 28.01 25.25
CA GLY A 197 2.14 28.31 23.91
C GLY A 197 3.40 27.50 23.56
N ALA A 198 4.32 27.36 24.51
CA ALA A 198 5.54 26.55 24.34
C ALA A 198 5.22 25.05 24.31
N VAL A 199 4.27 24.59 25.13
CA VAL A 199 3.78 23.20 25.12
C VAL A 199 3.16 22.84 23.77
N ARG A 200 2.28 23.67 23.20
CA ARG A 200 1.71 23.46 21.84
C ARG A 200 2.80 23.35 20.77
N ASN A 201 3.82 24.20 20.85
CA ASN A 201 4.94 24.21 19.91
C ASN A 201 5.76 22.91 19.98
N TRP A 202 6.08 22.44 21.19
CA TRP A 202 6.77 21.17 21.43
C TRP A 202 5.94 19.95 20.98
N LEU A 203 4.64 19.89 21.33
CA LEU A 203 3.74 18.83 20.88
C LEU A 203 3.69 18.73 19.35
N SER A 204 3.64 19.89 18.67
CA SER A 204 3.49 19.96 17.21
C SER A 204 4.79 19.62 16.45
N ASN A 205 5.95 20.07 16.96
CA ASN A 205 7.21 19.99 16.21
C ASN A 205 8.08 18.77 16.57
N CYS A 206 7.94 18.21 17.78
CA CYS A 206 8.88 17.21 18.30
C CYS A 206 8.37 15.75 18.25
N ASP A 207 7.27 15.48 17.54
CA ASP A 207 6.74 14.11 17.28
C ASP A 207 6.43 13.26 18.54
N VAL A 208 6.23 13.91 19.69
CA VAL A 208 6.25 13.28 21.02
C VAL A 208 5.11 12.29 21.25
N ILE A 209 3.89 12.63 20.81
CA ILE A 209 2.68 11.83 21.06
C ILE A 209 2.63 10.63 20.10
N ARG A 210 2.59 9.42 20.67
CA ARG A 210 2.35 8.15 19.97
C ARG A 210 1.31 7.31 20.74
N PRO A 211 0.43 6.54 20.09
CA PRO A 211 0.07 6.64 18.67
C PRO A 211 -0.60 7.98 18.36
N LYS A 212 -0.61 8.37 17.08
CA LYS A 212 -1.02 9.73 16.67
C LYS A 212 -2.50 10.10 16.89
N VAL A 213 -3.36 9.13 17.22
CA VAL A 213 -4.79 9.39 17.49
C VAL A 213 -5.01 10.32 18.68
N TYR A 214 -4.11 10.33 19.67
CA TYR A 214 -4.19 11.20 20.86
C TYR A 214 -3.60 12.60 20.66
N PHE A 215 -3.00 12.90 19.50
CA PHE A 215 -2.39 14.22 19.25
C PHE A 215 -3.40 15.38 19.24
N PRO A 216 -4.60 15.27 18.61
CA PRO A 216 -5.59 16.34 18.64
C PRO A 216 -6.09 16.65 20.05
N GLU A 217 -6.31 15.62 20.87
CA GLU A 217 -6.75 15.72 22.28
C GLU A 217 -5.70 16.42 23.16
N ALA A 218 -4.42 16.02 23.02
CA ALA A 218 -3.30 16.70 23.69
C ALA A 218 -3.19 18.18 23.30
N LEU A 219 -3.40 18.50 22.01
CA LEU A 219 -3.37 19.87 21.51
C LEU A 219 -4.58 20.71 21.97
N GLN A 220 -5.75 20.07 22.12
CA GLN A 220 -6.96 20.69 22.68
C GLN A 220 -6.74 21.07 24.15
N HIS A 221 -6.28 20.13 24.99
CA HIS A 221 -5.91 20.46 26.38
C HIS A 221 -4.85 21.56 26.44
N ALA A 222 -3.81 21.50 25.60
CA ALA A 222 -2.80 22.55 25.55
C ALA A 222 -3.37 23.93 25.11
N SER A 223 -4.62 24.02 24.67
CA SER A 223 -5.28 25.25 24.20
C SER A 223 -6.34 25.81 25.17
N VAL A 224 -6.95 25.00 26.05
CA VAL A 224 -8.11 25.41 26.87
C VAL A 224 -7.84 25.50 28.38
N GLU A 225 -6.76 24.92 28.88
CA GLU A 225 -6.49 24.86 30.32
C GLU A 225 -6.18 26.26 30.92
N ARG A 226 -6.52 26.42 32.20
CA ARG A 226 -6.32 27.65 32.98
C ARG A 226 -5.22 27.45 34.02
N ASP A 227 -4.91 28.50 34.78
CA ASP A 227 -3.92 28.45 35.85
C ASP A 227 -4.32 27.43 36.95
N LEU A 228 -3.32 26.74 37.50
CA LEU A 228 -3.49 25.46 38.18
C LEU A 228 -3.27 25.59 39.69
N SER A 229 -4.28 25.21 40.48
CA SER A 229 -4.17 25.15 41.95
C SER A 229 -3.26 23.99 42.39
N LEU A 230 -2.09 24.34 42.95
CA LEU A 230 -1.04 23.45 43.46
C LEU A 230 -1.22 23.03 44.92
N SER A 231 -2.18 23.57 45.66
CA SER A 231 -2.45 23.17 47.05
C SER A 231 -3.95 22.99 47.34
N ARG A 232 -4.28 22.46 48.52
CA ARG A 232 -5.64 22.34 49.08
C ARG A 232 -5.60 22.63 50.58
N ASP A 233 -6.70 23.12 51.16
CA ASP A 233 -6.81 23.32 52.62
C ASP A 233 -6.61 21.97 53.36
N ARG A 234 -5.64 21.94 54.27
CA ARG A 234 -5.24 20.73 55.01
C ARG A 234 -6.31 20.21 55.96
N LYS A 235 -7.30 21.02 56.35
CA LYS A 235 -8.49 20.57 57.09
C LYS A 235 -9.30 19.55 56.27
N ARG A 236 -9.29 19.67 54.94
CA ARG A 236 -9.97 18.76 54.01
C ARG A 236 -9.06 17.61 53.60
N VAL A 237 -7.80 17.90 53.25
CA VAL A 237 -6.80 16.91 52.84
C VAL A 237 -5.65 16.88 53.83
N THR A 238 -5.78 16.08 54.89
CA THR A 238 -4.73 15.89 55.91
C THR A 238 -3.62 14.96 55.41
N TRP A 239 -3.97 13.99 54.56
CA TRP A 239 -3.06 12.98 54.04
C TRP A 239 -2.34 13.44 52.75
N GLY A 240 -1.21 14.11 52.93
CA GLY A 240 -0.33 14.54 51.83
C GLY A 240 0.89 15.31 52.31
N ILE A 241 1.68 15.83 51.36
CA ILE A 241 2.87 16.62 51.68
C ILE A 241 2.46 18.06 52.05
N ALA A 242 2.80 18.52 53.25
CA ALA A 242 2.60 19.91 53.66
C ALA A 242 3.43 20.88 52.79
N VAL A 243 2.86 22.04 52.44
CA VAL A 243 3.53 23.09 51.68
C VAL A 243 4.74 23.63 52.47
N PRO A 244 5.91 23.82 51.83
CA PRO A 244 7.05 24.45 52.48
C PRO A 244 6.70 25.81 53.09
N ASN A 245 6.94 25.94 54.40
CA ASN A 245 6.67 27.14 55.21
C ASN A 245 5.17 27.49 55.40
N ASP A 246 4.23 26.63 54.98
CA ASP A 246 2.79 26.80 55.25
C ASP A 246 2.15 25.45 55.61
N GLU A 247 2.08 25.15 56.90
CA GLU A 247 1.48 23.90 57.38
C GLU A 247 -0.06 23.85 57.28
N SER A 248 -0.73 24.96 56.92
CA SER A 248 -2.18 24.99 56.72
C SER A 248 -2.61 24.43 55.35
N GLN A 249 -1.64 24.22 54.46
CA GLN A 249 -1.84 23.83 53.06
C GLN A 249 -1.15 22.50 52.75
N THR A 250 -1.84 21.65 52.00
CA THR A 250 -1.32 20.37 51.49
C THR A 250 -1.08 20.49 49.99
N ILE A 251 0.08 20.03 49.51
CA ILE A 251 0.44 20.00 48.09
C ILE A 251 -0.54 19.10 47.34
N TYR A 252 -1.00 19.56 46.18
CA TYR A 252 -1.96 18.87 45.34
C TYR A 252 -1.33 17.63 44.68
N VAL A 253 -2.08 16.52 44.70
CA VAL A 253 -1.60 15.18 44.31
C VAL A 253 -0.95 15.14 42.92
N TRP A 254 -1.44 15.89 41.93
CA TRP A 254 -0.83 15.90 40.59
C TRP A 254 0.51 16.63 40.52
N PHE A 255 0.82 17.55 41.44
CA PHE A 255 2.15 18.15 41.53
C PHE A 255 3.15 17.17 42.17
N ASP A 256 2.72 16.54 43.27
CA ASP A 256 3.43 15.47 43.98
C ASP A 256 3.76 14.30 43.04
N ALA A 257 2.72 13.65 42.51
CA ALA A 257 2.81 12.47 41.66
C ALA A 257 3.67 12.68 40.41
N LEU A 258 3.57 13.82 39.71
CA LEU A 258 4.39 14.07 38.52
C LEU A 258 5.88 14.22 38.83
N VAL A 259 6.25 14.71 40.03
CA VAL A 259 7.65 14.88 40.45
C VAL A 259 8.35 13.52 40.74
N ASN A 260 7.63 12.39 40.75
CA ASN A 260 8.23 11.06 40.89
C ASN A 260 9.33 10.84 39.82
N TYR A 261 9.07 11.27 38.58
CA TYR A 261 10.01 11.10 37.46
C TYR A 261 11.33 11.86 37.65
N LEU A 262 11.31 12.99 38.37
CA LEU A 262 12.52 13.77 38.73
C LEU A 262 13.23 13.21 39.97
N THR A 263 12.50 12.46 40.81
CA THR A 263 13.03 11.77 41.99
C THR A 263 13.88 10.57 41.56
N VAL A 264 13.31 9.68 40.74
CA VAL A 264 13.96 8.43 40.31
C VAL A 264 15.08 8.64 39.28
N SER A 265 14.99 9.68 38.43
CA SER A 265 16.01 10.02 37.44
C SER A 265 17.24 10.74 38.01
N GLY A 266 17.26 11.01 39.32
CA GLY A 266 18.42 11.53 40.04
C GLY A 266 18.81 12.99 39.73
N VAL A 267 17.95 13.77 39.05
CA VAL A 267 18.25 15.15 38.61
C VAL A 267 18.68 16.05 39.77
N PHE A 268 17.99 15.95 40.92
CA PHE A 268 18.25 16.76 42.10
C PHE A 268 19.12 16.07 43.15
N SER A 269 19.09 14.74 43.23
CA SER A 269 19.84 13.96 44.23
C SER A 269 21.25 13.55 43.79
N ASN A 270 21.51 13.32 42.49
CA ASN A 270 22.84 12.97 41.99
C ASN A 270 23.06 13.37 40.52
N LYS A 271 23.36 14.65 40.27
CA LYS A 271 23.61 15.21 38.93
C LYS A 271 24.64 14.43 38.09
N LYS A 272 25.63 13.78 38.71
CA LYS A 272 26.65 12.97 37.98
C LYS A 272 26.13 11.64 37.44
N ARG A 273 25.01 11.12 37.97
CA ARG A 273 24.40 9.85 37.55
C ARG A 273 23.03 10.00 36.87
N SER A 274 22.53 11.22 36.72
CA SER A 274 21.19 11.47 36.18
C SER A 274 20.95 10.84 34.79
N ILE A 275 19.70 10.40 34.59
CA ILE A 275 19.21 9.73 33.36
C ILE A 275 17.96 10.47 32.84
N TRP A 276 18.00 11.80 32.82
CA TRP A 276 16.92 12.67 32.34
C TRP A 276 17.22 13.20 30.91
N PRO A 277 16.21 13.44 30.03
CA PRO A 277 14.77 13.17 30.18
C PRO A 277 14.36 11.74 29.79
N PRO A 278 13.14 11.31 30.16
CA PRO A 278 12.61 10.01 29.77
C PRO A 278 12.56 9.83 28.25
N THR A 279 13.08 8.69 27.80
CA THR A 279 13.05 8.27 26.40
C THR A 279 11.66 7.81 25.97
N CYS A 280 10.86 7.27 26.89
CA CYS A 280 9.43 7.03 26.70
C CYS A 280 8.70 7.05 28.05
N GLN A 281 7.60 7.81 28.15
CA GLN A 281 6.64 7.68 29.25
C GLN A 281 5.39 6.97 28.71
N ILE A 282 5.05 5.82 29.29
CA ILE A 282 3.91 4.98 28.89
C ILE A 282 2.76 5.24 29.86
N VAL A 283 1.61 5.70 29.36
CA VAL A 283 0.48 6.17 30.16
C VAL A 283 -0.88 5.75 29.60
N GLY A 284 -1.91 5.72 30.44
CA GLY A 284 -3.30 5.58 30.01
C GLY A 284 -3.86 6.89 29.41
N LYS A 285 -4.85 6.77 28.51
CA LYS A 285 -5.52 7.93 27.88
C LYS A 285 -6.14 8.92 28.88
N ASP A 286 -6.65 8.43 30.00
CA ASP A 286 -7.24 9.18 31.10
C ASP A 286 -6.30 10.19 31.76
N ILE A 287 -4.99 9.93 31.71
CA ILE A 287 -3.96 10.79 32.30
C ILE A 287 -3.14 11.56 31.25
N LEU A 288 -3.62 11.62 30.00
CA LEU A 288 -3.01 12.33 28.88
C LEU A 288 -2.73 13.79 29.22
N LYS A 289 -3.73 14.54 29.72
CA LYS A 289 -3.57 15.97 30.08
C LYS A 289 -2.38 16.20 31.00
N PHE A 290 -2.28 15.41 32.07
CA PHE A 290 -1.26 15.60 33.10
C PHE A 290 0.15 15.41 32.52
N HIS A 291 0.33 14.44 31.63
CA HIS A 291 1.63 14.11 31.05
C HIS A 291 2.00 14.91 29.79
N ALA A 292 1.01 15.32 28.99
CA ALA A 292 1.21 16.05 27.74
C ALA A 292 1.12 17.58 27.88
N VAL A 293 0.54 18.10 28.97
CA VAL A 293 0.32 19.56 29.15
C VAL A 293 0.87 20.07 30.47
N ILE A 294 0.39 19.56 31.61
CA ILE A 294 0.77 20.08 32.93
C ILE A 294 2.23 19.76 33.25
N TRP A 295 2.67 18.53 32.99
CA TRP A 295 4.04 18.10 33.26
C TRP A 295 5.09 18.86 32.42
N PRO A 296 4.94 19.02 31.10
CA PRO A 296 5.80 19.87 30.29
C PRO A 296 5.82 21.33 30.75
N ALA A 297 4.71 21.87 31.25
CA ALA A 297 4.69 23.24 31.79
C ALA A 297 5.53 23.38 33.09
N PHE A 298 5.46 22.40 34.01
CA PHE A 298 6.34 22.38 35.19
C PHE A 298 7.82 22.24 34.79
N LEU A 299 8.13 21.38 33.83
CA LEU A 299 9.50 21.21 33.33
C LEU A 299 10.04 22.47 32.65
N LEU A 300 9.25 23.14 31.81
CA LEU A 300 9.59 24.44 31.20
C LEU A 300 9.76 25.54 32.26
N ALA A 301 8.97 25.52 33.34
CA ALA A 301 9.13 26.45 34.46
C ALA A 301 10.42 26.24 35.28
N LEU A 302 11.03 25.06 35.16
CA LEU A 302 12.29 24.65 35.83
C LEU A 302 13.51 24.66 34.88
N ASP A 303 13.35 25.07 33.63
CA ASP A 303 14.34 24.97 32.54
C ASP A 303 14.84 23.53 32.26
N LEU A 304 14.00 22.52 32.51
CA LEU A 304 14.34 21.11 32.35
C LEU A 304 13.98 20.56 30.96
N PRO A 305 14.82 19.68 30.37
CA PRO A 305 14.49 18.98 29.12
C PRO A 305 13.17 18.21 29.20
N LEU A 306 12.39 18.25 28.12
CA LEU A 306 11.09 17.59 28.02
C LEU A 306 11.22 16.09 27.64
N PRO A 307 10.20 15.26 27.94
CA PRO A 307 10.15 13.85 27.51
C PRO A 307 10.34 13.69 26.00
N LYS A 308 11.07 12.66 25.56
CA LYS A 308 11.31 12.43 24.12
C LYS A 308 10.10 11.81 23.42
N ARG A 309 9.31 11.02 24.14
CA ARG A 309 8.08 10.36 23.66
C ARG A 309 7.13 10.17 24.83
N ILE A 310 5.85 10.41 24.60
CA ILE A 310 4.76 9.96 25.46
C ILE A 310 3.97 8.95 24.64
N PHE A 311 3.94 7.71 25.11
CA PHE A 311 3.15 6.63 24.54
C PHE A 311 1.86 6.47 25.33
N ILE A 312 0.72 6.64 24.67
CA ILE A 312 -0.60 6.57 25.29
C ILE A 312 -1.30 5.30 24.84
N HIS A 313 -1.94 4.60 25.79
CA HIS A 313 -2.74 3.43 25.49
C HIS A 313 -4.19 3.60 25.94
N SER A 314 -5.08 2.99 25.16
CA SER A 314 -6.49 2.78 25.49
C SER A 314 -6.68 1.83 26.69
N HIS A 315 -7.92 1.74 27.18
CA HIS A 315 -8.29 0.97 28.36
C HIS A 315 -8.69 -0.47 28.04
N TRP A 316 -8.73 -1.30 29.07
CA TRP A 316 -9.39 -2.61 29.03
C TRP A 316 -10.83 -2.49 29.53
N LEU A 317 -11.75 -3.07 28.76
CA LEU A 317 -13.14 -3.31 29.14
C LEU A 317 -13.29 -4.77 29.60
N VAL A 318 -14.35 -5.07 30.33
CA VAL A 318 -14.72 -6.42 30.77
C VAL A 318 -16.16 -6.65 30.35
N ASP A 319 -16.37 -7.65 29.49
CA ASP A 319 -17.66 -7.97 28.86
C ASP A 319 -18.36 -6.74 28.24
N GLY A 320 -17.58 -5.84 27.65
CA GLY A 320 -18.02 -4.59 27.00
C GLY A 320 -18.16 -3.38 27.93
N VAL A 321 -18.06 -3.57 29.25
CA VAL A 321 -18.25 -2.51 30.25
C VAL A 321 -16.90 -2.03 30.79
N LYS A 322 -16.76 -0.72 31.07
CA LYS A 322 -15.57 -0.17 31.74
C LYS A 322 -15.41 -0.79 33.14
N MET A 323 -14.18 -1.18 33.51
CA MET A 323 -13.90 -1.69 34.86
C MET A 323 -14.19 -0.61 35.92
N SER A 324 -14.96 -0.96 36.95
CA SER A 324 -15.18 -0.14 38.14
C SER A 324 -15.32 -0.97 39.41
N LYS A 325 -14.68 -0.50 40.50
CA LYS A 325 -14.82 -1.09 41.84
C LYS A 325 -16.27 -1.06 42.35
N SER A 326 -17.08 -0.07 41.96
CA SER A 326 -18.49 0.03 42.34
C SER A 326 -19.42 -0.92 41.56
N ILE A 327 -19.01 -1.34 40.35
CA ILE A 327 -19.77 -2.29 39.51
C ILE A 327 -19.37 -3.74 39.82
N GLY A 328 -18.18 -3.95 40.40
CA GLY A 328 -17.65 -5.28 40.74
C GLY A 328 -17.04 -6.05 39.56
N ASN A 329 -17.04 -5.47 38.35
CA ASN A 329 -16.51 -6.09 37.13
C ASN A 329 -14.97 -5.97 36.97
N VAL A 330 -14.23 -5.79 38.06
CA VAL A 330 -12.77 -5.63 38.05
C VAL A 330 -12.09 -7.00 37.97
N VAL A 331 -11.32 -7.26 36.92
CA VAL A 331 -10.58 -8.53 36.78
C VAL A 331 -9.27 -8.49 37.55
N ASP A 332 -9.19 -9.36 38.56
CA ASP A 332 -7.97 -9.71 39.29
C ASP A 332 -7.01 -10.55 38.42
N PRO A 333 -5.76 -10.10 38.17
CA PRO A 333 -4.77 -10.85 37.42
C PRO A 333 -4.41 -12.21 38.05
N PHE A 334 -4.39 -12.33 39.38
CA PHE A 334 -4.02 -13.59 40.04
C PHE A 334 -5.11 -14.66 39.89
N THR A 335 -6.38 -14.25 39.82
CA THR A 335 -7.49 -15.16 39.51
C THR A 335 -7.57 -15.47 38.02
N ALA A 336 -7.19 -14.53 37.14
CA ALA A 336 -7.07 -14.79 35.72
C ALA A 336 -5.88 -15.70 35.35
N SER A 337 -4.73 -15.59 36.03
CA SER A 337 -3.55 -16.41 35.73
C SER A 337 -3.74 -17.89 36.09
N LYS A 338 -4.56 -18.23 37.09
CA LYS A 338 -4.95 -19.62 37.40
C LYS A 338 -5.51 -20.39 36.20
N SER A 339 -6.15 -19.69 35.25
CA SER A 339 -6.74 -20.28 34.03
C SER A 339 -5.87 -20.14 32.79
N LEU A 340 -4.86 -19.25 32.80
CA LEU A 340 -4.08 -18.85 31.62
C LEU A 340 -2.57 -19.10 31.74
N SER A 341 -2.07 -19.35 32.95
CA SER A 341 -0.73 -18.97 33.44
C SER A 341 -0.47 -17.46 33.39
N GLU A 342 0.52 -17.01 34.17
CA GLU A 342 1.01 -15.63 34.18
C GLU A 342 1.51 -15.24 32.78
N GLU A 343 2.32 -16.10 32.16
CA GLU A 343 2.84 -15.93 30.79
C GLU A 343 1.73 -15.86 29.74
N GLY A 344 0.69 -16.70 29.85
CA GLY A 344 -0.44 -16.65 28.93
C GLY A 344 -1.26 -15.36 29.07
N LEU A 345 -1.45 -14.85 30.28
CA LEU A 345 -2.09 -13.55 30.49
C LEU A 345 -1.20 -12.38 30.03
N ARG A 346 0.13 -12.44 30.25
CA ARG A 346 1.09 -11.50 29.64
C ARG A 346 0.92 -11.45 28.13
N TYR A 347 0.95 -12.62 27.49
CA TYR A 347 0.78 -12.75 26.05
C TYR A 347 -0.56 -12.18 25.60
N PHE A 348 -1.68 -12.56 26.23
CA PHE A 348 -3.00 -12.10 25.83
C PHE A 348 -3.12 -10.57 25.87
N LEU A 349 -2.71 -9.93 26.97
CA LEU A 349 -2.80 -8.47 27.11
C LEU A 349 -1.94 -7.74 26.06
N LEU A 350 -0.78 -8.28 25.69
CA LEU A 350 0.10 -7.71 24.67
C LEU A 350 -0.32 -8.05 23.22
N ARG A 351 -1.02 -9.18 23.02
CA ARG A 351 -1.50 -9.70 21.73
C ARG A 351 -2.86 -9.15 21.33
N GLN A 352 -3.68 -8.71 22.28
CA GLN A 352 -5.04 -8.21 22.05
C GLN A 352 -5.27 -6.78 22.56
N GLY A 353 -4.32 -6.20 23.31
CA GLY A 353 -4.35 -4.79 23.68
C GLY A 353 -4.02 -3.90 22.49
N THR A 354 -5.01 -3.13 22.02
CA THR A 354 -4.84 -2.11 20.98
C THR A 354 -4.56 -0.74 21.62
N PRO A 355 -3.40 -0.11 21.39
CA PRO A 355 -3.12 1.21 21.96
C PRO A 355 -4.09 2.31 21.53
N GLN A 356 -4.75 2.19 20.37
CA GLN A 356 -5.62 3.21 19.76
C GLN A 356 -7.10 3.13 20.19
N SER A 357 -7.56 2.00 20.72
CA SER A 357 -8.97 1.68 20.92
C SER A 357 -9.14 0.74 22.10
N ASP A 358 -10.23 0.88 22.86
CA ASP A 358 -10.42 0.08 24.09
C ASP A 358 -10.61 -1.41 23.76
N ALA A 359 -9.90 -2.27 24.49
CA ALA A 359 -9.85 -3.70 24.23
C ALA A 359 -10.74 -4.46 25.22
N ASN A 360 -11.61 -5.34 24.74
CA ASN A 360 -12.48 -6.12 25.60
C ASN A 360 -11.80 -7.42 26.09
N PHE A 361 -11.74 -7.61 27.41
CA PHE A 361 -11.35 -8.84 28.07
C PHE A 361 -12.57 -9.73 28.28
N THR A 362 -12.47 -10.99 27.82
CA THR A 362 -13.35 -12.08 28.28
C THR A 362 -12.48 -13.32 28.48
N MET A 363 -12.77 -14.14 29.50
CA MET A 363 -11.92 -15.30 29.84
C MET A 363 -11.86 -16.32 28.69
N LEU A 364 -13.00 -16.57 28.02
CA LEU A 364 -13.07 -17.47 26.87
C LEU A 364 -12.19 -16.98 25.70
N LYS A 365 -12.20 -15.68 25.42
CA LYS A 365 -11.34 -15.09 24.38
C LYS A 365 -9.86 -15.22 24.75
N ALA A 366 -9.51 -15.02 26.03
CA ALA A 366 -8.14 -15.14 26.52
C ALA A 366 -7.61 -16.57 26.37
N VAL A 367 -8.35 -17.58 26.84
CA VAL A 367 -8.00 -19.00 26.70
C VAL A 367 -7.85 -19.38 25.22
N ASN A 368 -8.78 -18.98 24.36
CA ASN A 368 -8.74 -19.31 22.94
C ASN A 368 -7.52 -18.71 22.21
N VAL A 369 -7.12 -17.47 22.53
CA VAL A 369 -5.94 -16.82 21.94
C VAL A 369 -4.64 -17.49 22.42
N VAL A 370 -4.50 -17.74 23.72
CA VAL A 370 -3.31 -18.40 24.30
C VAL A 370 -3.17 -19.83 23.76
N ASN A 371 -4.26 -20.59 23.71
CA ASN A 371 -4.27 -21.94 23.16
C ASN A 371 -3.93 -21.95 21.66
N THR A 372 -4.44 -20.99 20.88
CA THR A 372 -4.19 -20.95 19.43
C THR A 372 -2.77 -20.53 19.10
N ASP A 373 -2.29 -19.41 19.63
CA ASP A 373 -1.00 -18.84 19.25
C ASP A 373 0.16 -19.56 19.99
N LEU A 374 0.14 -19.64 21.33
CA LEU A 374 1.24 -20.25 22.08
C LEU A 374 1.22 -21.78 22.04
N ILE A 375 0.12 -22.42 22.42
CA ILE A 375 0.09 -23.90 22.55
C ILE A 375 0.06 -24.58 21.18
N ASN A 376 -0.90 -24.22 20.32
CA ASN A 376 -1.15 -24.94 19.07
C ASN A 376 -0.19 -24.57 17.94
N ASN A 377 0.29 -23.32 17.84
CA ASN A 377 1.26 -22.95 16.80
C ASN A 377 2.73 -23.08 17.27
N VAL A 378 3.08 -22.63 18.47
CA VAL A 378 4.48 -22.71 18.96
C VAL A 378 4.77 -24.03 19.67
N GLY A 379 3.98 -24.39 20.69
CA GLY A 379 4.23 -25.55 21.55
C GLY A 379 4.11 -26.88 20.81
N ASN A 380 3.05 -27.05 20.00
CA ASN A 380 2.81 -28.26 19.21
C ASN A 380 3.95 -28.51 18.19
N LEU A 381 4.39 -27.47 17.48
CA LEU A 381 5.49 -27.57 16.52
C LEU A 381 6.82 -27.88 17.22
N LEU A 382 7.12 -27.21 18.34
CA LEU A 382 8.29 -27.51 19.17
C LEU A 382 8.27 -28.97 19.63
N GLN A 383 7.14 -29.45 20.15
CA GLN A 383 7.02 -30.83 20.61
C GLN A 383 7.19 -31.83 19.46
N ARG A 384 6.41 -31.70 18.38
CA ARG A 384 6.43 -32.62 17.23
C ARG A 384 7.78 -32.67 16.53
N SER A 385 8.44 -31.53 16.33
CA SER A 385 9.74 -31.47 15.66
C SER A 385 10.91 -31.92 16.54
N THR A 386 10.74 -32.03 17.87
CA THR A 386 11.79 -32.49 18.81
C THR A 386 11.61 -33.92 19.32
N ILE A 387 10.60 -34.67 18.86
CA ILE A 387 10.43 -36.07 19.31
C ILE A 387 11.61 -36.95 18.87
N GLY A 388 12.00 -37.89 19.74
CA GLY A 388 13.13 -38.80 19.48
C GLY A 388 12.99 -39.68 18.23
N LYS A 389 11.76 -39.90 17.72
CA LYS A 389 11.55 -40.61 16.44
C LYS A 389 12.06 -39.80 15.23
N LEU A 390 12.00 -38.47 15.28
CA LEU A 390 12.45 -37.58 14.18
C LEU A 390 13.87 -37.04 14.41
N ASN A 391 14.26 -36.85 15.66
CA ASN A 391 15.59 -36.41 16.06
C ASN A 391 16.17 -37.36 17.13
N PRO A 392 16.68 -38.55 16.75
CA PRO A 392 17.17 -39.56 17.70
C PRO A 392 18.37 -39.09 18.53
N SER A 393 19.23 -38.25 17.96
CA SER A 393 20.42 -37.71 18.63
C SER A 393 20.11 -36.57 19.61
N GLN A 394 18.92 -35.97 19.55
CA GLN A 394 18.53 -34.79 20.35
C GLN A 394 19.56 -33.63 20.23
N THR A 395 20.10 -33.47 19.02
CA THR A 395 21.04 -32.42 18.61
C THR A 395 20.33 -31.37 17.74
N TYR A 396 20.99 -30.24 17.46
CA TYR A 396 20.54 -29.40 16.34
C TYR A 396 20.74 -30.19 15.04
N PRO A 397 19.73 -30.28 14.13
CA PRO A 397 19.87 -30.99 12.87
C PRO A 397 20.88 -30.32 11.94
N ALA A 398 21.42 -31.08 10.98
CA ALA A 398 22.27 -30.55 9.91
C ALA A 398 21.43 -30.21 8.67
N PHE A 399 21.82 -29.14 7.97
CA PHE A 399 21.24 -28.77 6.68
C PHE A 399 22.04 -29.37 5.52
N HIS A 400 21.38 -30.15 4.68
CA HIS A 400 21.96 -30.81 3.51
C HIS A 400 21.31 -30.26 2.23
N SER A 401 21.99 -29.34 1.54
CA SER A 401 21.49 -28.70 0.31
C SER A 401 21.02 -29.68 -0.76
N ASP A 402 21.73 -30.81 -0.89
CA ASP A 402 21.66 -31.68 -2.06
C ASP A 402 20.51 -32.70 -1.98
N SER A 403 19.92 -32.86 -0.79
CA SER A 403 18.74 -33.72 -0.55
C SER A 403 17.43 -33.14 -1.10
N PHE A 404 17.46 -31.95 -1.71
CA PHE A 404 16.27 -31.18 -2.11
C PHE A 404 16.29 -30.78 -3.58
N ARG A 405 16.61 -31.73 -4.47
CA ARG A 405 16.79 -31.43 -5.91
C ARG A 405 15.58 -30.81 -6.63
N ASN A 406 14.34 -30.94 -6.11
CA ASN A 406 13.16 -30.29 -6.70
C ASN A 406 12.13 -29.75 -5.67
N ASN A 407 11.75 -30.52 -4.64
CA ASN A 407 10.44 -30.32 -3.98
C ASN A 407 10.36 -29.24 -2.87
N LEU A 408 11.43 -28.49 -2.55
CA LEU A 408 11.39 -27.45 -1.50
C LEU A 408 10.71 -26.13 -1.95
N LEU A 409 10.47 -25.96 -3.25
CA LEU A 409 10.08 -24.69 -3.88
C LEU A 409 8.69 -24.17 -3.49
N GLU A 410 7.73 -25.03 -3.14
CA GLU A 410 6.32 -24.61 -3.02
C GLU A 410 6.02 -23.85 -1.72
N LEU A 411 6.48 -24.37 -0.57
CA LEU A 411 6.28 -23.75 0.75
C LEU A 411 7.58 -23.26 1.39
N GLY A 412 8.73 -23.81 0.99
CA GLY A 412 10.04 -23.43 1.55
C GLY A 412 10.51 -22.03 1.16
N GLU A 413 10.50 -21.68 -0.14
CA GLU A 413 10.89 -20.32 -0.56
C GLU A 413 9.99 -19.22 0.06
N PRO A 414 8.65 -19.32 0.08
CA PRO A 414 7.78 -18.31 0.73
C PRO A 414 7.96 -18.20 2.25
N LEU A 415 8.21 -19.32 2.93
CA LEU A 415 8.50 -19.32 4.37
C LEU A 415 9.84 -18.64 4.64
N ILE A 416 10.89 -18.99 3.89
CA ILE A 416 12.22 -18.35 3.98
C ILE A 416 12.14 -16.85 3.65
N GLU A 417 11.37 -16.46 2.62
CA GLU A 417 11.10 -15.05 2.28
C GLU A 417 10.43 -14.33 3.47
N SER A 418 9.40 -14.93 4.08
CA SER A 418 8.70 -14.38 5.25
C SER A 418 9.61 -14.23 6.48
N ILE A 419 10.47 -15.21 6.77
CA ILE A 419 11.41 -15.17 7.90
C ILE A 419 12.45 -14.07 7.70
N ASN A 420 13.01 -13.92 6.49
CA ASN A 420 14.01 -12.89 6.20
C ASN A 420 13.46 -11.47 6.36
N CYS A 421 12.16 -11.26 6.09
CA CYS A 421 11.50 -9.97 6.28
C CYS A 421 10.91 -9.77 7.70
N LEU A 422 10.75 -10.84 8.49
CA LEU A 422 10.10 -10.77 9.80
C LEU A 422 10.84 -9.83 10.75
N THR A 423 12.16 -9.95 10.87
CA THR A 423 12.96 -9.19 11.84
C THR A 423 12.82 -7.68 11.65
N GLU A 424 12.97 -7.19 10.41
CA GLU A 424 12.90 -5.76 10.07
C GLU A 424 11.52 -5.16 10.44
N VAL A 425 10.43 -5.84 10.07
CA VAL A 425 9.07 -5.33 10.31
C VAL A 425 8.63 -5.52 11.77
N TYR A 426 9.04 -6.62 12.41
CA TYR A 426 8.79 -6.86 13.83
C TYR A 426 9.48 -5.79 14.70
N GLU A 427 10.71 -5.42 14.34
CA GLU A 427 11.45 -4.35 14.99
C GLU A 427 10.78 -2.98 14.84
N GLU A 428 10.32 -2.62 13.63
CA GLU A 428 9.57 -1.37 13.40
C GLU A 428 8.33 -1.31 14.31
N GLN A 429 7.54 -2.39 14.37
CA GLN A 429 6.34 -2.41 15.20
C GLN A 429 6.67 -2.41 16.70
N PHE A 430 7.77 -3.03 17.14
CA PHE A 430 8.20 -2.99 18.55
C PHE A 430 8.73 -1.63 18.98
N ASP A 431 9.55 -0.97 18.15
CA ASP A 431 10.10 0.35 18.46
C ASP A 431 9.02 1.45 18.42
N GLU A 432 7.87 1.20 17.79
CA GLU A 432 6.63 2.00 17.90
C GLU A 432 5.63 1.52 18.96
N LEU A 433 5.99 0.52 19.79
CA LEU A 433 5.14 -0.08 20.83
C LEU A 433 3.80 -0.67 20.31
N MET A 434 3.75 -1.01 19.02
CA MET A 434 2.65 -1.69 18.35
C MET A 434 2.72 -3.21 18.53
N ILE A 435 2.92 -3.66 19.78
CA ILE A 435 3.28 -5.05 20.14
C ILE A 435 2.32 -6.09 19.55
N TYR A 436 1.01 -5.81 19.53
CA TYR A 436 0.01 -6.72 18.99
C TYR A 436 0.24 -7.05 17.51
N LYS A 437 0.68 -6.08 16.69
CA LYS A 437 0.98 -6.27 15.26
C LYS A 437 2.25 -7.10 15.05
N ALA A 438 3.26 -6.86 15.87
CA ALA A 438 4.49 -7.65 15.83
C ALA A 438 4.21 -9.13 16.13
N LEU A 439 3.37 -9.38 17.16
CA LEU A 439 2.92 -10.72 17.51
C LEU A 439 2.02 -11.35 16.43
N GLU A 440 1.23 -10.57 15.69
CA GLU A 440 0.47 -11.05 14.53
C GLU A 440 1.39 -11.56 13.41
N LEU A 441 2.37 -10.74 12.99
CA LEU A 441 3.36 -11.10 11.98
C LEU A 441 4.16 -12.35 12.37
N LEU A 442 4.57 -12.44 13.64
CA LEU A 442 5.28 -13.60 14.16
C LEU A 442 4.41 -14.86 14.11
N MET A 443 3.14 -14.78 14.52
CA MET A 443 2.24 -15.92 14.49
C MET A 443 1.80 -16.33 13.08
N ASP A 444 1.84 -15.43 12.09
CA ASP A 444 1.70 -15.81 10.68
C ASP A 444 2.89 -16.62 10.17
N VAL A 445 4.13 -16.29 10.57
CA VAL A 445 5.30 -17.12 10.27
C VAL A 445 5.21 -18.48 10.98
N MET A 446 4.71 -18.53 12.22
CA MET A 446 4.46 -19.80 12.91
C MET A 446 3.37 -20.65 12.24
N ARG A 447 2.27 -20.03 11.76
CA ARG A 447 1.23 -20.71 10.96
C ARG A 447 1.81 -21.28 9.66
N GLN A 448 2.60 -20.49 8.92
CA GLN A 448 3.30 -20.97 7.72
C GLN A 448 4.24 -22.15 8.02
N THR A 449 4.95 -22.12 9.15
CA THR A 449 5.89 -23.18 9.53
C THR A 449 5.19 -24.46 9.97
N ASN A 450 4.02 -24.36 10.63
CA ASN A 450 3.16 -25.52 10.88
C ASN A 450 2.61 -26.12 9.58
N GLY A 451 2.19 -25.27 8.62
CA GLY A 451 1.78 -25.71 7.29
C GLY A 451 2.91 -26.43 6.53
N PHE A 452 4.13 -25.90 6.58
CA PHE A 452 5.34 -26.51 6.03
C PHE A 452 5.64 -27.88 6.67
N PHE A 453 5.67 -27.94 8.01
CA PHE A 453 5.93 -29.18 8.75
C PHE A 453 4.83 -30.24 8.52
N GLN A 454 3.58 -29.81 8.32
CA GLN A 454 2.48 -30.71 8.00
C GLN A 454 2.52 -31.21 6.55
N PHE A 455 2.87 -30.35 5.58
CA PHE A 455 2.89 -30.70 4.16
C PHE A 455 4.00 -31.69 3.79
N TYR A 456 5.17 -31.59 4.42
CA TYR A 456 6.31 -32.46 4.13
C TYR A 456 6.35 -33.76 4.98
N GLU A 457 5.36 -33.97 5.85
CA GLU A 457 5.18 -35.17 6.70
C GLU A 457 6.49 -35.87 7.15
N PRO A 458 7.38 -35.19 7.91
CA PRO A 458 8.72 -35.72 8.24
C PRO A 458 8.71 -37.01 9.08
N TRP A 459 7.55 -37.46 9.56
CA TRP A 459 7.34 -38.76 10.23
C TRP A 459 7.05 -39.94 9.29
N ASN A 460 6.75 -39.65 8.01
CA ASN A 460 6.54 -40.59 6.91
C ASN A 460 7.72 -40.60 5.91
N GLU A 461 8.62 -39.61 5.97
CA GLU A 461 9.80 -39.49 5.12
C GLU A 461 10.93 -40.48 5.51
N LEU A 462 11.66 -40.98 4.50
CA LEU A 462 12.70 -42.01 4.64
C LEU A 462 14.13 -41.49 4.40
N ASP A 463 14.37 -40.41 3.62
CA ASP A 463 15.72 -39.81 3.55
C ASP A 463 16.00 -39.01 4.83
N VAL A 464 16.81 -39.60 5.71
CA VAL A 464 17.26 -39.01 6.99
C VAL A 464 17.86 -37.62 6.82
N ARG A 465 18.54 -37.32 5.71
CA ARG A 465 19.12 -35.98 5.43
C ARG A 465 18.04 -34.98 5.05
N LYS A 466 17.00 -35.44 4.36
CA LYS A 466 15.80 -34.66 4.03
C LYS A 466 15.02 -34.36 5.32
N VAL A 467 14.78 -35.34 6.18
CA VAL A 467 14.21 -35.13 7.53
C VAL A 467 15.05 -34.12 8.32
N SER A 468 16.37 -34.34 8.43
CA SER A 468 17.29 -33.44 9.15
C SER A 468 17.16 -31.98 8.71
N SER A 469 17.10 -31.73 7.41
CA SER A 469 17.07 -30.34 6.91
C SER A 469 15.66 -29.71 6.94
N LEU A 470 14.59 -30.52 6.88
CA LEU A 470 13.23 -30.05 7.18
C LEU A 470 13.13 -29.62 8.65
N LEU A 471 13.67 -30.43 9.57
CA LEU A 471 13.74 -30.09 10.99
C LEU A 471 14.62 -28.86 11.24
N TYR A 472 15.76 -28.73 10.55
CA TYR A 472 16.62 -27.55 10.62
C TYR A 472 15.86 -26.25 10.35
N ILE A 473 15.08 -26.20 9.26
CA ILE A 473 14.25 -25.02 8.93
C ILE A 473 13.25 -24.73 10.06
N CYS A 474 12.56 -25.75 10.58
CA CYS A 474 11.63 -25.57 11.69
C CYS A 474 12.32 -25.12 12.99
N TYR A 475 13.54 -25.59 13.26
CA TYR A 475 14.32 -25.23 14.46
C TYR A 475 14.86 -23.81 14.37
N GLU A 476 15.24 -23.33 13.17
CA GLU A 476 15.65 -21.93 12.99
C GLU A 476 14.46 -20.97 13.14
N VAL A 477 13.28 -21.32 12.62
CA VAL A 477 12.06 -20.53 12.88
C VAL A 477 11.72 -20.52 14.37
N LEU A 478 11.67 -21.69 15.02
CA LEU A 478 11.37 -21.76 16.45
C LEU A 478 12.42 -20.99 17.28
N ARG A 479 13.70 -21.02 16.88
CA ARG A 479 14.75 -20.21 17.52
C ARG A 479 14.50 -18.71 17.36
N ILE A 480 14.20 -18.24 16.15
CA ILE A 480 13.90 -16.82 15.89
C ILE A 480 12.64 -16.40 16.65
N CYS A 481 11.57 -17.20 16.62
CA CYS A 481 10.35 -16.99 17.39
C CYS A 481 10.61 -16.92 18.89
N GLY A 482 11.39 -17.87 19.43
CA GLY A 482 11.79 -17.87 20.84
C GLY A 482 12.56 -16.61 21.22
N ILE A 483 13.48 -16.13 20.39
CA ILE A 483 14.22 -14.88 20.63
C ILE A 483 13.27 -13.68 20.64
N LEU A 484 12.42 -13.54 19.63
CA LEU A 484 11.47 -12.44 19.50
C LEU A 484 10.37 -12.44 20.59
N LEU A 485 10.06 -13.59 21.19
CA LEU A 485 9.14 -13.73 22.33
C LEU A 485 9.76 -13.41 23.70
N GLN A 486 11.09 -13.36 23.86
CA GLN A 486 11.74 -13.08 25.16
C GLN A 486 11.24 -11.82 25.89
N PRO A 487 10.91 -10.69 25.21
CA PRO A 487 10.34 -9.53 25.88
C PRO A 487 8.91 -9.75 26.39
N VAL A 488 8.14 -10.61 25.71
CA VAL A 488 6.69 -10.77 25.85
C VAL A 488 6.37 -11.85 26.87
N VAL A 489 6.94 -13.04 26.69
CA VAL A 489 6.78 -14.22 27.55
C VAL A 489 8.16 -14.81 27.86
N PRO A 490 8.93 -14.17 28.77
CA PRO A 490 10.33 -14.50 29.02
C PRO A 490 10.58 -15.94 29.48
N HIS A 491 9.68 -16.53 30.28
CA HIS A 491 9.85 -17.90 30.79
C HIS A 491 9.48 -18.92 29.72
N TYR A 492 8.39 -18.72 28.99
CA TYR A 492 8.00 -19.57 27.86
C TYR A 492 9.06 -19.55 26.75
N ALA A 493 9.58 -18.36 26.44
CA ALA A 493 10.67 -18.16 25.49
C ALA A 493 11.96 -18.87 25.91
N ASP A 494 12.38 -18.77 27.19
CA ASP A 494 13.59 -19.48 27.64
C ASP A 494 13.36 -21.01 27.68
N HIS A 495 12.18 -21.51 28.07
CA HIS A 495 11.87 -22.94 27.98
C HIS A 495 11.93 -23.47 26.53
N LEU A 496 11.40 -22.72 25.56
CA LEU A 496 11.51 -23.01 24.13
C LEU A 496 12.99 -23.04 23.70
N LEU A 497 13.75 -21.98 24.02
CA LEU A 497 15.15 -21.86 23.62
C LEU A 497 16.08 -22.84 24.34
N ASN A 498 15.78 -23.25 25.57
CA ASN A 498 16.50 -24.32 26.29
C ASN A 498 16.37 -25.67 25.56
N ARG A 499 15.21 -25.94 24.95
CA ARG A 499 14.95 -27.20 24.23
C ARG A 499 15.65 -27.28 22.87
N LEU A 500 16.03 -26.13 22.27
CA LEU A 500 16.67 -26.06 20.95
C LEU A 500 18.15 -25.66 20.98
N VAL A 501 18.54 -24.74 21.87
CA VAL A 501 19.83 -24.02 21.80
C VAL A 501 20.56 -24.09 23.15
N ARG A 502 21.57 -24.96 23.23
CA ARG A 502 22.36 -25.17 24.46
C ARG A 502 23.32 -24.03 24.81
N ASP A 503 23.83 -23.26 23.84
CA ASP A 503 24.66 -22.06 24.10
C ASP A 503 23.80 -20.81 24.30
N LYS A 504 23.86 -20.23 25.51
CA LYS A 504 23.14 -18.99 25.85
C LYS A 504 23.54 -17.79 24.98
N ARG A 505 24.77 -17.73 24.45
CA ARG A 505 25.22 -16.63 23.57
C ARG A 505 24.51 -16.60 22.22
N LYS A 506 23.87 -17.70 21.81
CA LYS A 506 23.02 -17.77 20.61
C LYS A 506 21.56 -17.38 20.86
N ARG A 507 21.22 -16.89 22.07
CA ARG A 507 19.88 -16.42 22.47
C ARG A 507 19.74 -14.89 22.48
N THR A 508 20.84 -14.14 22.53
CA THR A 508 20.81 -12.66 22.62
C THR A 508 21.04 -11.96 21.28
N ARG A 509 21.75 -12.59 20.33
CA ARG A 509 21.91 -12.03 18.98
C ARG A 509 20.68 -12.26 18.11
N ILE A 510 19.85 -11.23 18.02
CA ILE A 510 19.34 -10.80 16.71
C ILE A 510 20.58 -10.44 15.87
N MET A 511 20.65 -10.86 14.60
CA MET A 511 21.83 -10.57 13.75
C MET A 511 21.93 -9.05 13.53
N SER A 512 23.10 -8.47 13.78
CA SER A 512 23.30 -7.02 13.76
C SER A 512 23.39 -6.46 12.33
N ASP A 513 23.24 -5.14 12.20
CA ASP A 513 23.42 -4.38 10.95
C ASP A 513 24.80 -4.62 10.28
N GLU A 514 25.80 -5.09 11.02
CA GLU A 514 27.14 -5.42 10.51
C GLU A 514 27.24 -6.87 10.00
N ASP A 515 26.39 -7.78 10.48
CA ASP A 515 26.16 -9.11 9.87
C ASP A 515 25.26 -9.01 8.63
N HIS A 516 24.62 -7.86 8.37
CA HIS A 516 24.01 -7.58 7.08
C HIS A 516 25.10 -7.23 6.04
N PRO A 517 25.21 -7.94 4.91
CA PRO A 517 26.10 -7.52 3.84
C PRO A 517 25.64 -6.17 3.30
N LYS A 518 26.42 -5.12 3.64
CA LYS A 518 26.31 -3.69 3.28
C LYS A 518 24.95 -3.27 2.73
N LYS A 519 24.12 -2.63 3.58
CA LYS A 519 22.90 -1.86 3.25
C LYS A 519 22.46 -2.06 1.80
N ARG A 520 21.64 -3.09 1.56
CA ARG A 520 21.32 -3.64 0.23
C ARG A 520 20.99 -2.50 -0.75
N ALA A 521 21.97 -2.06 -1.55
CA ALA A 521 21.75 -1.07 -2.59
C ALA A 521 20.61 -1.60 -3.45
N LYS A 522 19.49 -0.84 -3.53
CA LYS A 522 18.18 -1.30 -4.04
C LYS A 522 18.42 -2.24 -5.22
N LYS A 523 18.27 -3.57 -5.03
CA LYS A 523 18.86 -4.56 -5.96
C LYS A 523 18.38 -4.21 -7.36
N ALA A 524 19.32 -3.77 -8.21
CA ALA A 524 18.98 -2.92 -9.35
C ALA A 524 17.84 -3.56 -10.15
N PRO A 525 16.72 -2.85 -10.33
CA PRO A 525 15.50 -3.47 -10.83
C PRO A 525 15.76 -4.13 -12.19
N PRO A 526 15.11 -5.28 -12.47
CA PRO A 526 15.32 -5.98 -13.72
C PRO A 526 15.01 -5.07 -14.89
N HIS A 527 15.97 -4.91 -15.80
CA HIS A 527 15.90 -3.95 -16.90
C HIS A 527 16.26 -4.61 -18.24
N GLU A 528 15.94 -3.90 -19.31
CA GLU A 528 16.31 -4.21 -20.68
C GLU A 528 17.55 -3.42 -21.09
N CYS A 529 18.40 -4.00 -21.93
CA CYS A 529 19.51 -3.30 -22.59
C CYS A 529 19.23 -3.29 -24.10
N THR A 530 19.13 -2.09 -24.69
CA THR A 530 18.82 -1.92 -26.12
C THR A 530 19.82 -0.99 -26.80
N VAL A 531 20.55 -1.50 -27.79
CA VAL A 531 21.32 -0.65 -28.71
C VAL A 531 20.40 -0.25 -29.87
N ILE A 532 20.31 1.05 -30.13
CA ILE A 532 19.59 1.60 -31.30
C ILE A 532 20.64 2.08 -32.29
N LEU A 533 20.69 1.41 -33.45
CA LEU A 533 21.52 1.73 -34.59
C LEU A 533 20.69 2.54 -35.59
N ILE A 534 21.09 3.79 -35.87
CA ILE A 534 20.44 4.63 -36.89
C ILE A 534 21.41 4.88 -38.03
N ASP A 535 20.96 4.55 -39.24
CA ASP A 535 21.56 5.00 -40.50
C ASP A 535 21.26 6.49 -40.67
N VAL A 536 22.30 7.31 -40.69
CA VAL A 536 22.17 8.77 -40.84
C VAL A 536 22.62 9.26 -42.23
N GLY A 537 22.96 8.36 -43.15
CA GLY A 537 23.50 8.69 -44.46
C GLY A 537 22.55 9.37 -45.45
N ALA A 538 23.10 10.08 -46.45
CA ALA A 538 22.36 10.86 -47.46
C ALA A 538 21.23 10.11 -48.16
N ASN A 539 21.36 8.78 -48.31
CA ASN A 539 20.32 7.93 -48.88
C ASN A 539 19.01 7.97 -48.09
N MET A 540 19.04 8.25 -46.79
CA MET A 540 17.85 8.45 -45.94
C MET A 540 17.18 9.80 -46.18
N SER A 541 17.88 10.77 -46.78
CA SER A 541 17.48 12.19 -46.91
C SER A 541 17.07 12.59 -48.33
N ARG A 542 16.73 11.62 -49.20
CA ARG A 542 16.38 11.85 -50.61
C ARG A 542 15.29 12.90 -50.80
N GLU A 543 15.64 14.04 -51.40
CA GLU A 543 14.69 15.11 -51.74
C GLU A 543 13.71 14.66 -52.83
N GLY A 544 12.43 14.97 -52.66
CA GLY A 544 11.36 14.70 -53.64
C GLY A 544 10.12 13.99 -53.08
N VAL A 545 10.22 13.38 -51.89
CA VAL A 545 9.08 12.75 -51.18
C VAL A 545 8.58 13.67 -50.07
N ALA A 546 7.27 13.68 -49.78
CA ALA A 546 6.64 14.57 -48.79
C ALA A 546 7.05 14.32 -47.32
N THR A 547 7.79 13.24 -47.07
CA THR A 547 8.50 12.88 -45.83
C THR A 547 9.69 12.00 -46.23
N THR A 548 10.88 12.26 -45.69
CA THR A 548 12.07 11.43 -45.96
C THR A 548 12.13 10.21 -45.04
N ASP A 549 12.83 9.15 -45.45
CA ASP A 549 13.10 7.97 -44.59
C ASP A 549 13.79 8.40 -43.28
N MET A 550 14.68 9.39 -43.36
CA MET A 550 15.31 10.05 -42.21
C MET A 550 14.27 10.62 -41.22
N GLN A 551 13.24 11.31 -41.70
CA GLN A 551 12.19 11.84 -40.81
C GLN A 551 11.38 10.72 -40.18
N LEU A 552 11.00 9.70 -40.95
CA LEU A 552 10.27 8.54 -40.43
C LEU A 552 11.10 7.76 -39.39
N ALA A 553 12.42 7.65 -39.57
CA ALA A 553 13.35 7.09 -38.61
C ALA A 553 13.45 7.92 -37.32
N LYS A 554 13.57 9.27 -37.43
CA LYS A 554 13.55 10.20 -36.29
C LYS A 554 12.25 10.07 -35.48
N ASP A 555 11.11 10.16 -36.15
CA ASP A 555 9.78 10.08 -35.54
C ASP A 555 9.60 8.73 -34.82
N THR A 556 10.00 7.63 -35.46
CA THR A 556 9.94 6.27 -34.89
C THR A 556 10.79 6.15 -33.62
N VAL A 557 12.05 6.58 -33.64
CA VAL A 557 12.94 6.46 -32.47
C VAL A 557 12.55 7.43 -31.35
N GLU A 558 12.10 8.63 -31.68
CA GLU A 558 11.54 9.57 -30.71
C GLU A 558 10.33 8.96 -29.98
N TRP A 559 9.45 8.26 -30.69
CA TRP A 559 8.28 7.60 -30.10
C TRP A 559 8.67 6.55 -29.05
N ILE A 560 9.71 5.74 -29.33
CA ILE A 560 10.27 4.75 -28.40
C ILE A 560 10.82 5.43 -27.14
N ILE A 561 11.73 6.38 -27.33
CA ILE A 561 12.45 7.08 -26.25
C ILE A 561 11.44 7.83 -25.37
N THR A 562 10.56 8.61 -25.97
CA THR A 562 9.53 9.42 -25.28
C THR A 562 8.59 8.55 -24.45
N ARG A 563 8.17 7.39 -24.99
CA ARG A 563 7.29 6.44 -24.30
C ARG A 563 7.99 5.74 -23.13
N LYS A 564 9.27 5.37 -23.27
CA LYS A 564 10.09 4.77 -22.18
C LYS A 564 10.37 5.79 -21.07
N ILE A 565 10.63 7.06 -21.40
CA ILE A 565 10.79 8.17 -20.44
C ILE A 565 9.51 8.36 -19.61
N PHE A 566 8.36 8.63 -20.23
CA PHE A 566 7.14 8.94 -19.48
C PHE A 566 6.52 7.73 -18.77
N THR A 567 6.98 6.51 -19.03
CA THR A 567 6.61 5.31 -18.25
C THR A 567 7.52 5.07 -17.03
N GLU A 568 8.47 5.97 -16.75
CA GLU A 568 9.47 5.86 -15.67
C GLU A 568 10.27 4.54 -15.76
N SER A 569 10.63 4.13 -16.99
CA SER A 569 11.32 2.85 -17.18
C SER A 569 12.81 2.95 -16.87
N VAL A 570 13.29 1.98 -16.09
CA VAL A 570 14.69 1.75 -15.71
C VAL A 570 15.51 1.04 -16.81
N ASP A 571 15.00 1.03 -18.03
CA ASP A 571 15.63 0.37 -19.16
C ASP A 571 16.79 1.21 -19.70
N LYS A 572 17.85 0.52 -20.08
CA LYS A 572 19.09 1.12 -20.55
C LYS A 572 19.18 1.11 -22.06
N PHE A 573 19.62 2.23 -22.60
CA PHE A 573 19.82 2.43 -24.03
C PHE A 573 21.25 2.90 -24.30
N THR A 574 21.69 2.69 -25.53
CA THR A 574 22.73 3.51 -26.18
C THR A 574 22.24 3.82 -27.59
N LEU A 575 22.32 5.09 -27.97
CA LEU A 575 22.13 5.53 -29.34
C LEU A 575 23.50 5.52 -30.04
N MET A 576 23.57 4.80 -31.15
CA MET A 576 24.75 4.70 -32.00
C MET A 576 24.36 5.08 -33.43
N LEU A 577 24.96 6.15 -33.92
CA LEU A 577 24.79 6.62 -35.29
C LEU A 577 25.92 6.02 -36.12
N PHE A 578 25.60 5.46 -37.28
CA PHE A 578 26.61 4.95 -38.21
C PHE A 578 26.52 5.68 -39.54
N GLY A 579 27.68 5.94 -40.12
CA GLY A 579 27.81 6.78 -41.29
C GLY A 579 27.62 8.25 -40.95
N SER A 580 28.45 8.77 -40.04
CA SER A 580 28.61 10.19 -39.77
C SER A 580 30.09 10.55 -39.85
N GLU A 581 30.44 11.68 -40.48
CA GLU A 581 31.82 12.20 -40.60
C GLU A 581 32.57 12.30 -39.26
N VAL A 582 31.85 12.34 -38.12
CA VAL A 582 32.42 12.44 -36.78
C VAL A 582 32.55 11.04 -36.18
N THR A 583 33.77 10.54 -36.05
CA THR A 583 34.05 9.28 -35.35
C THR A 583 34.18 9.50 -33.84
N GLN A 584 33.33 8.84 -33.05
CA GLN A 584 33.52 8.67 -31.61
C GLN A 584 33.16 7.22 -31.26
N ASN A 585 34.13 6.34 -31.42
CA ASN A 585 34.01 4.90 -31.24
C ASN A 585 34.97 4.43 -30.12
N PRO A 586 34.47 4.05 -28.93
CA PRO A 586 35.32 3.68 -27.79
C PRO A 586 35.78 2.20 -27.81
N ILE A 587 35.61 1.48 -28.93
CA ILE A 587 35.68 0.00 -28.97
C ILE A 587 36.57 -0.49 -30.10
N THR A 588 36.33 -0.03 -31.32
CA THR A 588 37.07 -0.43 -32.53
C THR A 588 37.66 0.79 -33.22
N THR A 589 38.66 0.56 -34.08
CA THR A 589 39.27 1.62 -34.89
C THR A 589 38.46 1.95 -36.16
N ASP A 590 37.18 1.55 -36.21
CA ASP A 590 36.31 1.80 -37.35
C ASP A 590 35.87 3.27 -37.39
N GLU A 591 36.23 3.95 -38.48
CA GLU A 591 35.84 5.32 -38.78
C GLU A 591 34.34 5.44 -39.13
N ASN A 592 33.76 6.61 -38.87
CA ASN A 592 32.39 7.02 -39.15
C ASN A 592 31.29 6.36 -38.28
N ILE A 593 31.69 5.77 -37.15
CA ILE A 593 30.81 5.32 -36.07
C ILE A 593 30.81 6.37 -34.93
N PHE A 594 29.62 6.75 -34.47
CA PHE A 594 29.43 7.73 -33.39
C PHE A 594 28.54 7.19 -32.26
N PHE A 595 29.11 7.01 -31.08
CA PHE A 595 28.37 6.70 -29.85
C PHE A 595 27.93 8.00 -29.16
N TYR A 596 26.63 8.23 -29.05
CA TYR A 596 26.10 9.42 -28.35
C TYR A 596 26.43 9.42 -26.84
N ALA A 597 26.58 8.23 -26.25
CA ALA A 597 27.05 8.05 -24.89
C ALA A 597 27.94 6.80 -24.80
N GLU A 598 29.10 6.94 -24.15
CA GLU A 598 30.08 5.85 -23.98
C GLU A 598 29.56 4.76 -23.02
N GLU A 599 28.72 5.13 -22.05
CA GLU A 599 28.01 4.19 -21.17
C GLU A 599 26.51 4.10 -21.50
N MET A 600 25.92 2.89 -21.40
CA MET A 600 24.46 2.71 -21.46
C MET A 600 23.76 3.38 -20.28
N GLN A 601 22.84 4.30 -20.58
CA GLN A 601 22.11 5.12 -19.61
C GLN A 601 20.60 4.94 -19.74
N GLU A 602 19.87 5.38 -18.71
CA GLU A 602 18.42 5.60 -18.80
C GLU A 602 18.14 6.72 -19.81
N ALA A 603 17.04 6.61 -20.57
CA ALA A 603 16.71 7.54 -21.63
C ALA A 603 16.49 8.98 -21.12
N LYS A 604 17.04 9.99 -21.82
CA LYS A 604 16.94 11.41 -21.47
C LYS A 604 16.37 12.23 -22.63
N ILE A 605 15.67 13.32 -22.31
CA ILE A 605 15.03 14.19 -23.33
C ILE A 605 16.05 14.90 -24.24
N ASP A 606 17.29 15.10 -23.77
CA ASP A 606 18.36 15.73 -24.53
C ASP A 606 18.88 14.86 -25.71
N TRP A 607 18.59 13.56 -25.71
CA TRP A 607 18.95 12.65 -26.80
C TRP A 607 18.26 12.98 -28.12
N LEU A 608 17.10 13.65 -28.04
CA LEU A 608 16.25 14.02 -29.18
C LEU A 608 16.80 15.22 -29.99
N ARG A 609 18.03 15.69 -29.71
CA ARG A 609 18.58 16.95 -30.25
C ARG A 609 19.64 16.81 -31.34
N PHE A 610 20.11 15.60 -31.67
CA PHE A 610 21.34 15.40 -32.47
C PHE A 610 21.29 14.18 -33.43
N ILE A 611 20.38 14.20 -34.40
CA ILE A 611 20.32 13.19 -35.47
C ILE A 611 20.37 13.90 -36.84
N ASP A 612 21.56 14.17 -37.39
CA ASP A 612 21.80 14.65 -38.78
C ASP A 612 23.32 14.59 -39.12
N LYS A 613 23.81 13.67 -39.99
CA LYS A 613 25.12 13.65 -40.72
C LYS A 613 25.47 12.27 -41.36
N GLU A 614 26.49 12.20 -42.22
CA GLU A 614 26.63 11.25 -43.36
C GLU A 614 28.05 10.58 -43.47
N ILE A 615 28.40 9.39 -44.04
CA ILE A 615 27.75 8.11 -44.53
C ILE A 615 28.76 6.92 -44.27
N ARG A 616 28.33 5.62 -44.33
CA ARG A 616 29.09 4.32 -44.34
C ARG A 616 29.29 3.59 -42.97
N PRO A 617 29.50 2.25 -42.95
CA PRO A 617 28.68 1.18 -43.51
C PRO A 617 28.10 0.24 -42.42
N ILE A 618 26.99 -0.44 -42.73
CA ILE A 618 26.13 -1.16 -41.75
C ILE A 618 26.84 -2.30 -40.98
N LEU A 619 27.75 -3.05 -41.61
CA LEU A 619 28.28 -4.29 -41.00
C LEU A 619 29.23 -4.03 -39.83
N SER A 620 30.15 -3.07 -39.95
CA SER A 620 31.02 -2.62 -38.84
C SER A 620 30.18 -2.08 -37.69
N ALA A 621 29.06 -1.42 -37.97
CA ALA A 621 28.13 -0.92 -36.95
C ALA A 621 27.46 -2.07 -36.16
N LEU A 622 27.10 -3.18 -36.81
CA LEU A 622 26.59 -4.37 -36.12
C LEU A 622 27.67 -5.08 -35.29
N ILE A 623 28.91 -5.15 -35.77
CA ILE A 623 30.03 -5.76 -35.03
C ILE A 623 30.38 -4.92 -33.79
N ALA A 624 30.57 -3.60 -33.95
CA ALA A 624 30.82 -2.70 -32.83
C ALA A 624 29.66 -2.68 -31.81
N ALA A 625 28.40 -2.85 -32.24
CA ALA A 625 27.27 -3.02 -31.31
C ALA A 625 27.30 -4.36 -30.54
N LEU A 626 27.76 -5.45 -31.17
CA LEU A 626 27.95 -6.75 -30.52
C LEU A 626 29.12 -6.72 -29.52
N ASP A 627 30.27 -6.15 -29.90
CA ASP A 627 31.41 -5.94 -29.00
C ASP A 627 31.06 -4.97 -27.87
N TYR A 628 30.28 -3.91 -28.13
CA TYR A 628 29.77 -3.02 -27.08
C TYR A 628 28.94 -3.78 -26.06
N MET A 629 27.98 -4.59 -26.52
CA MET A 629 27.17 -5.36 -25.61
C MET A 629 27.97 -6.44 -24.88
N ARG A 630 28.94 -7.11 -25.51
CA ARG A 630 29.82 -8.05 -24.80
C ARG A 630 30.61 -7.33 -23.70
N ASN A 631 31.32 -6.26 -24.04
CA ASN A 631 32.17 -5.50 -23.10
C ASN A 631 31.34 -4.84 -21.98
N HIS A 632 30.11 -4.37 -22.27
CA HIS A 632 29.20 -3.83 -21.25
C HIS A 632 28.61 -4.94 -20.35
N LEU A 633 28.31 -6.12 -20.89
CA LEU A 633 27.81 -7.27 -20.14
C LEU A 633 28.88 -7.86 -19.21
N GLU A 634 30.14 -7.96 -19.65
CA GLU A 634 31.27 -8.43 -18.83
C GLU A 634 31.49 -7.56 -17.58
N ASN A 635 31.20 -6.26 -17.67
CA ASN A 635 31.32 -5.32 -16.55
C ASN A 635 30.07 -5.24 -15.65
N TYR A 636 28.98 -5.97 -15.96
CA TYR A 636 27.72 -5.91 -15.21
C TYR A 636 27.37 -7.27 -14.56
N PRO A 637 26.94 -7.30 -13.29
CA PRO A 637 26.56 -8.54 -12.62
C PRO A 637 25.25 -9.09 -13.23
N GLU A 638 25.39 -10.12 -14.09
CA GLU A 638 24.38 -10.72 -14.98
C GLU A 638 22.95 -10.82 -14.41
N SER A 639 22.83 -11.07 -13.10
CA SER A 639 21.59 -11.35 -12.35
C SER A 639 20.49 -10.28 -12.38
N ASN A 640 20.66 -9.17 -13.11
CA ASN A 640 19.70 -8.05 -13.20
C ASN A 640 19.27 -7.69 -14.64
N ILE A 641 19.91 -8.19 -15.69
CA ILE A 641 19.50 -7.90 -17.08
C ILE A 641 18.49 -8.97 -17.52
N THR A 642 17.39 -8.55 -18.14
CA THR A 642 16.27 -9.47 -18.50
C THR A 642 16.01 -9.65 -19.98
N VAL A 643 16.44 -8.70 -20.81
CA VAL A 643 16.31 -8.73 -22.28
C VAL A 643 17.50 -7.96 -22.87
N ARG A 644 18.07 -8.48 -23.97
CA ARG A 644 19.12 -7.85 -24.77
C ARG A 644 18.57 -7.63 -26.19
N ASN A 645 18.63 -6.41 -26.71
CA ASN A 645 18.05 -6.04 -28.00
C ASN A 645 19.05 -5.26 -28.86
N ILE A 646 19.04 -5.53 -30.17
CA ILE A 646 19.55 -4.61 -31.19
C ILE A 646 18.38 -4.22 -32.09
N LEU A 647 18.18 -2.90 -32.24
CA LEU A 647 17.24 -2.31 -33.19
C LEU A 647 18.04 -1.57 -34.27
N LEU A 648 17.93 -2.00 -35.52
CA LEU A 648 18.54 -1.35 -36.67
C LEU A 648 17.48 -0.55 -37.46
N VAL A 649 17.77 0.72 -37.73
CA VAL A 649 16.90 1.62 -38.50
C VAL A 649 17.68 2.12 -39.71
N THR A 650 17.29 1.71 -40.92
CA THR A 650 18.05 1.95 -42.17
C THR A 650 17.17 1.75 -43.41
N ASN A 651 17.54 2.35 -44.54
CA ASN A 651 16.97 2.03 -45.86
C ASN A 651 17.89 1.16 -46.75
N LEU A 652 18.96 0.60 -46.18
CA LEU A 652 19.97 -0.26 -46.83
C LEU A 652 20.74 0.35 -48.01
N GLY A 653 20.48 1.60 -48.40
CA GLY A 653 21.05 2.23 -49.60
C GLY A 653 22.58 2.47 -49.61
N GLY A 654 23.30 2.06 -48.55
CA GLY A 654 24.76 2.20 -48.41
C GLY A 654 25.53 0.88 -48.37
N PHE A 655 24.98 -0.21 -48.92
CA PHE A 655 25.53 -1.57 -48.83
C PHE A 655 26.43 -1.93 -50.03
N ASP A 656 27.75 -1.77 -49.88
CA ASP A 656 28.72 -2.22 -50.88
C ASP A 656 28.75 -3.77 -50.97
N GLY A 657 28.48 -4.33 -52.15
CA GLY A 657 28.16 -5.75 -52.35
C GLY A 657 29.29 -6.79 -52.20
N ASN A 658 30.46 -6.41 -51.68
CA ASN A 658 31.58 -7.33 -51.41
C ASN A 658 31.58 -7.73 -49.93
N MET A 659 31.15 -8.95 -49.61
CA MET A 659 30.99 -9.43 -48.23
C MET A 659 31.68 -10.78 -48.00
N ASN A 660 32.39 -10.91 -46.87
CA ASN A 660 32.96 -12.18 -46.42
C ASN A 660 31.89 -12.97 -45.63
N GLU A 661 31.64 -14.23 -46.02
CA GLU A 661 30.71 -15.13 -45.32
C GLU A 661 31.11 -15.34 -43.84
N GLU A 662 32.41 -15.31 -43.54
CA GLU A 662 32.99 -15.42 -42.20
C GLU A 662 32.51 -14.31 -41.24
N CYS A 663 32.32 -13.08 -41.73
CA CYS A 663 31.78 -11.98 -40.94
C CYS A 663 30.29 -12.18 -40.61
N ILE A 664 29.52 -12.69 -41.58
CA ILE A 664 28.08 -13.00 -41.40
C ILE A 664 27.90 -14.13 -40.37
N GLY A 665 28.69 -15.20 -40.49
CA GLY A 665 28.73 -16.29 -39.51
C GLY A 665 29.12 -15.81 -38.10
N THR A 666 30.08 -14.90 -38.00
CA THR A 666 30.51 -14.28 -36.73
C THR A 666 29.37 -13.49 -36.08
N ILE A 667 28.64 -12.67 -36.83
CA ILE A 667 27.48 -11.89 -36.33
C ILE A 667 26.36 -12.82 -35.84
N ILE A 668 25.98 -13.83 -36.64
CA ILE A 668 24.92 -14.78 -36.28
C ILE A 668 25.29 -15.58 -35.01
N ASN A 669 26.55 -16.02 -34.89
CA ASN A 669 27.03 -16.73 -33.72
C ASN A 669 27.10 -15.81 -32.48
N GLY A 670 27.51 -14.55 -32.64
CA GLY A 670 27.51 -13.55 -31.57
C GLY A 670 26.09 -13.25 -31.05
N MET A 671 25.13 -13.04 -31.95
CA MET A 671 23.72 -12.83 -31.59
C MET A 671 23.11 -14.02 -30.85
N LYS A 672 23.42 -15.25 -31.28
CA LYS A 672 22.99 -16.50 -30.61
C LYS A 672 23.63 -16.68 -29.23
N ALA A 673 24.96 -16.51 -29.12
CA ALA A 673 25.70 -16.67 -27.87
C ALA A 673 25.29 -15.62 -26.81
N LEU A 674 24.85 -14.44 -27.23
CA LEU A 674 24.40 -13.37 -26.35
C LEU A 674 22.87 -13.33 -26.15
N GLU A 675 22.08 -14.27 -26.68
CA GLU A 675 20.60 -14.27 -26.62
C GLU A 675 19.95 -12.92 -27.03
N ILE A 676 20.43 -12.32 -28.13
CA ILE A 676 20.00 -11.00 -28.59
C ILE A 676 18.75 -11.11 -29.47
N ASN A 677 17.70 -10.36 -29.16
CA ASN A 677 16.59 -10.15 -30.10
C ASN A 677 17.00 -9.08 -31.12
N PHE A 678 17.15 -9.45 -32.39
CA PHE A 678 17.49 -8.54 -33.47
C PHE A 678 16.24 -8.13 -34.27
N ASN A 679 16.06 -6.83 -34.47
CA ASN A 679 14.89 -6.27 -35.15
C ASN A 679 15.33 -5.18 -36.13
N VAL A 680 14.66 -5.09 -37.28
CA VAL A 680 14.95 -4.07 -38.31
C VAL A 680 13.71 -3.25 -38.63
N VAL A 681 13.88 -1.93 -38.77
CA VAL A 681 12.89 -0.98 -39.27
C VAL A 681 13.45 -0.25 -40.48
N GLY A 682 12.64 -0.08 -41.53
CA GLY A 682 13.02 0.68 -42.73
C GLY A 682 11.85 0.93 -43.67
N PRO A 683 12.10 1.28 -44.95
CA PRO A 683 11.08 1.26 -45.99
C PRO A 683 10.56 -0.16 -46.21
N SER A 684 9.52 -0.30 -47.04
CA SER A 684 8.79 -1.56 -47.24
C SER A 684 9.58 -2.63 -48.02
N PHE A 685 10.60 -3.22 -47.38
CA PHE A 685 11.31 -4.39 -47.87
C PHE A 685 10.32 -5.48 -48.28
N GLY A 686 10.51 -6.07 -49.46
CA GLY A 686 9.59 -7.06 -50.00
C GLY A 686 9.44 -8.24 -49.04
N LYS A 687 8.20 -8.63 -48.70
CA LYS A 687 7.89 -9.64 -47.66
C LYS A 687 8.27 -11.07 -48.05
N LEU A 688 9.57 -11.34 -48.16
CA LEU A 688 10.14 -12.65 -48.39
C LEU A 688 10.47 -13.35 -47.07
N SER A 689 9.42 -13.80 -46.39
CA SER A 689 9.51 -14.99 -45.55
C SER A 689 8.34 -15.91 -45.88
N LYS A 690 8.62 -17.21 -46.08
CA LYS A 690 7.55 -18.21 -45.95
C LYS A 690 7.08 -18.14 -44.49
N PRO A 691 5.76 -18.16 -44.21
CA PRO A 691 5.30 -18.14 -42.84
C PRO A 691 5.82 -19.39 -42.10
N LYS A 692 6.78 -19.19 -41.18
CA LYS A 692 6.94 -20.06 -40.02
C LYS A 692 5.64 -19.88 -39.23
N ASP A 693 4.69 -20.79 -39.42
CA ASP A 693 3.36 -20.72 -38.79
C ASP A 693 3.44 -20.41 -37.28
N GLU A 694 2.37 -19.84 -36.74
CA GLU A 694 2.08 -19.64 -35.30
C GLU A 694 2.99 -18.67 -34.48
N ILE A 695 2.67 -17.37 -34.51
CA ILE A 695 2.62 -16.57 -33.28
C ILE A 695 1.17 -16.11 -33.08
N ILE A 696 0.39 -16.93 -32.38
CA ILE A 696 -1.02 -16.69 -31.99
C ILE A 696 -1.96 -16.40 -33.18
N SER A 697 -2.80 -17.35 -33.57
CA SER A 697 -3.79 -17.14 -34.63
C SER A 697 -4.87 -16.10 -34.27
N ASN A 698 -4.65 -14.87 -34.74
CA ASN A 698 -5.62 -13.99 -35.40
C ASN A 698 -5.03 -13.69 -36.80
N GLU A 699 -5.84 -13.35 -37.80
CA GLU A 699 -5.40 -13.35 -39.20
C GLU A 699 -4.36 -12.28 -39.63
N GLU A 700 -3.52 -12.73 -40.57
CA GLU A 700 -2.62 -12.08 -41.55
C GLU A 700 -2.07 -10.65 -41.34
N SER A 701 -0.74 -10.53 -41.29
CA SER A 701 -0.01 -9.24 -41.26
C SER A 701 0.51 -8.80 -42.64
N ALA A 702 -0.40 -8.33 -43.49
CA ALA A 702 -0.08 -7.57 -44.70
C ALA A 702 -0.91 -6.28 -44.75
N ILE A 703 -0.28 -5.19 -45.21
CA ILE A 703 -0.86 -3.88 -45.50
C ILE A 703 -0.09 -3.32 -46.70
N LYS A 704 -0.80 -2.89 -47.74
CA LYS A 704 -0.32 -1.90 -48.71
C LYS A 704 -1.26 -0.69 -48.66
N LEU A 705 -0.69 0.51 -48.68
CA LEU A 705 -1.35 1.69 -49.25
C LEU A 705 -0.69 1.99 -50.60
N GLU A 706 -1.46 2.52 -51.55
CA GLU A 706 -0.99 2.73 -52.92
C GLU A 706 -0.06 3.95 -53.06
N GLU A 707 1.08 3.73 -53.72
CA GLU A 707 1.86 4.82 -54.31
C GLU A 707 1.13 5.37 -55.53
N SER A 708 0.59 6.60 -55.45
CA SER A 708 -0.05 7.23 -56.62
C SER A 708 0.99 7.84 -57.57
N LYS A 709 1.51 7.00 -58.48
CA LYS A 709 2.17 7.39 -59.75
C LYS A 709 3.50 8.17 -59.65
N LEU A 710 4.59 7.46 -59.40
CA LEU A 710 5.74 7.55 -60.32
C LEU A 710 6.04 6.16 -60.91
N SER A 711 6.78 6.14 -62.02
CA SER A 711 6.93 4.98 -62.89
C SER A 711 7.79 3.86 -62.30
N ASN A 712 7.31 2.63 -62.35
CA ASN A 712 8.17 1.48 -62.63
C ASN A 712 7.45 0.39 -63.42
N THR A 713 7.58 0.47 -64.75
CA THR A 713 7.12 -0.55 -65.69
C THR A 713 7.96 -1.81 -65.54
N MET A 714 7.32 -2.95 -65.26
CA MET A 714 7.88 -4.32 -65.36
C MET A 714 9.38 -4.47 -65.05
N GLN A 715 9.75 -4.49 -63.76
CA GLN A 715 11.01 -5.12 -63.34
C GLN A 715 10.74 -6.42 -62.59
N SER A 716 11.46 -7.46 -62.99
CA SER A 716 11.40 -8.80 -62.43
C SER A 716 12.08 -8.88 -61.06
N PHE A 717 11.61 -9.77 -60.19
CA PHE A 717 12.16 -9.99 -58.85
C PHE A 717 13.68 -10.25 -58.88
N LYS A 718 14.47 -9.21 -58.58
CA LYS A 718 15.81 -9.30 -58.03
C LYS A 718 15.83 -8.50 -56.73
N MET A 719 15.67 -9.19 -55.59
CA MET A 719 16.06 -8.61 -54.30
C MET A 719 17.51 -8.13 -54.39
N GLU A 720 17.82 -7.00 -53.78
CA GLU A 720 19.20 -6.52 -53.73
C GLU A 720 20.05 -7.43 -52.81
N PRO A 721 21.38 -7.50 -53.01
CA PRO A 721 22.25 -8.35 -52.19
C PRO A 721 22.13 -8.06 -50.68
N ALA A 722 21.90 -6.80 -50.31
CA ALA A 722 21.71 -6.34 -48.95
C ALA A 722 20.48 -7.00 -48.27
N GLU A 723 19.32 -6.97 -48.93
CA GLU A 723 18.07 -7.53 -48.40
C GLU A 723 18.21 -9.03 -48.11
N ARG A 724 18.89 -9.75 -49.00
CA ARG A 724 19.10 -11.20 -48.89
C ARG A 724 19.96 -11.56 -47.67
N ILE A 725 21.09 -10.87 -47.49
CA ILE A 725 22.01 -11.11 -46.38
C ILE A 725 21.32 -10.80 -45.04
N LEU A 726 20.58 -9.69 -44.97
CA LEU A 726 19.86 -9.31 -43.77
C LEU A 726 18.71 -10.29 -43.44
N THR A 727 17.99 -10.77 -44.46
CA THR A 727 16.92 -11.77 -44.32
C THR A 727 17.46 -13.11 -43.81
N ASP A 728 18.64 -13.55 -44.24
CA ASP A 728 19.29 -14.76 -43.72
C ASP A 728 19.70 -14.61 -42.25
N ILE A 729 20.39 -13.51 -41.89
CA ILE A 729 20.76 -13.20 -40.51
C ILE A 729 19.53 -13.24 -39.59
N LEU A 730 18.42 -12.62 -39.99
CA LEU A 730 17.16 -12.61 -39.22
C LEU A 730 16.50 -13.98 -39.16
N THR A 731 16.43 -14.71 -40.28
CA THR A 731 15.86 -16.07 -40.33
C THR A 731 16.61 -17.05 -39.44
N GLN A 732 17.92 -16.87 -39.32
CA GLN A 732 18.80 -17.68 -38.46
C GLN A 732 18.84 -17.23 -36.99
N THR A 733 18.38 -16.01 -36.67
CA THR A 733 18.35 -15.46 -35.29
C THR A 733 16.92 -15.35 -34.71
N ASP A 734 15.91 -15.80 -35.47
CA ASP A 734 14.47 -15.59 -35.19
C ASP A 734 14.09 -14.11 -34.96
N GLY A 735 14.82 -13.21 -35.63
CA GLY A 735 14.54 -11.77 -35.69
C GLY A 735 13.49 -11.40 -36.74
N VAL A 736 13.05 -10.13 -36.74
CA VAL A 736 11.92 -9.67 -37.58
C VAL A 736 12.19 -8.32 -38.27
N ILE A 737 11.68 -8.17 -39.50
CA ILE A 737 11.68 -6.95 -40.31
C ILE A 737 10.33 -6.25 -40.20
N TYR A 738 10.34 -4.92 -40.12
CA TYR A 738 9.15 -4.07 -40.08
C TYR A 738 9.30 -2.85 -41.00
N SER A 739 8.23 -2.47 -41.68
CA SER A 739 8.17 -1.14 -42.33
C SER A 739 8.02 -0.02 -41.29
N PHE A 740 8.38 1.23 -41.63
CA PHE A 740 8.15 2.40 -40.78
C PHE A 740 6.69 2.54 -40.31
N ALA A 741 5.71 2.15 -41.14
CA ALA A 741 4.30 2.15 -40.77
C ALA A 741 3.92 1.02 -39.79
N GLU A 742 4.47 -0.19 -39.99
CA GLU A 742 4.26 -1.34 -39.11
C GLU A 742 5.01 -1.21 -37.77
N ALA A 743 6.01 -0.32 -37.70
CA ALA A 743 6.78 -0.06 -36.50
C ALA A 743 5.89 0.35 -35.32
N LEU A 744 4.79 1.11 -35.49
CA LEU A 744 3.99 1.57 -34.34
C LEU A 744 3.19 0.44 -33.64
N PRO A 745 2.46 -0.44 -34.35
CA PRO A 745 1.96 -1.70 -33.79
C PRO A 745 3.04 -2.54 -33.09
N VAL A 746 4.24 -2.57 -33.66
CA VAL A 746 5.36 -3.44 -33.25
C VAL A 746 6.13 -2.90 -32.05
N LEU A 747 6.27 -1.58 -31.91
CA LEU A 747 6.93 -0.94 -30.77
C LEU A 747 6.05 -0.96 -29.52
N GLN A 748 4.77 -1.35 -29.64
CA GLN A 748 3.97 -1.84 -28.51
C GLN A 748 4.29 -3.29 -28.12
N ARG A 749 4.80 -4.08 -29.08
CA ARG A 749 5.26 -5.47 -28.92
C ARG A 749 6.77 -5.57 -28.62
N PHE A 750 7.51 -4.46 -28.59
CA PHE A 750 8.68 -4.29 -27.73
C PHE A 750 8.19 -4.25 -26.27
N VAL A 751 7.77 -5.43 -25.78
CA VAL A 751 6.97 -5.58 -24.55
C VAL A 751 7.74 -5.00 -23.37
N PRO A 752 7.15 -4.07 -22.58
CA PRO A 752 7.83 -3.48 -21.42
C PRO A 752 8.13 -4.55 -20.37
N ARG A 753 9.37 -5.06 -20.39
CA ARG A 753 9.86 -6.30 -19.77
C ARG A 753 9.17 -7.56 -20.33
N LYS A 754 9.96 -8.62 -20.50
CA LYS A 754 9.54 -9.97 -20.09
C LYS A 754 9.33 -9.99 -18.56
N VAL A 755 8.31 -9.29 -18.06
CA VAL A 755 7.87 -9.45 -16.67
C VAL A 755 7.49 -10.92 -16.55
N LYS A 756 8.22 -11.68 -15.73
CA LYS A 756 7.69 -12.92 -15.16
C LYS A 756 6.58 -12.52 -14.20
N VAL A 757 5.42 -12.14 -14.76
CA VAL A 757 4.22 -11.80 -14.01
C VAL A 757 3.96 -13.01 -13.13
N ARG A 758 4.11 -12.86 -11.81
CA ARG A 758 3.99 -13.97 -10.86
C ARG A 758 2.53 -14.39 -10.86
N GLY A 759 2.20 -15.34 -11.75
CA GLY A 759 0.83 -15.77 -12.04
C GLY A 759 0.13 -16.09 -10.74
N GLN A 760 -0.98 -15.41 -10.47
CA GLN A 760 -1.58 -15.47 -9.16
C GLN A 760 -2.14 -16.88 -8.96
N LYS A 761 -1.60 -17.63 -8.00
CA LYS A 761 -2.07 -18.99 -7.71
C LYS A 761 -3.55 -18.95 -7.30
N PHE A 762 -4.35 -19.76 -7.98
CA PHE A 762 -5.71 -20.14 -7.62
C PHE A 762 -5.80 -21.68 -7.63
N TYR A 763 -6.83 -22.21 -7.01
CA TYR A 763 -7.29 -23.59 -7.22
C TYR A 763 -8.71 -23.52 -7.76
N LEU A 764 -8.96 -24.16 -8.90
CA LEU A 764 -10.31 -24.43 -9.37
C LEU A 764 -10.86 -25.61 -8.56
N GLU A 765 -11.78 -25.32 -7.65
CA GLU A 765 -12.38 -26.32 -6.76
C GLU A 765 -13.59 -26.93 -7.47
N LEU A 766 -13.50 -28.21 -7.84
CA LEU A 766 -14.54 -28.98 -8.52
C LEU A 766 -15.23 -29.88 -7.48
N GLY A 767 -16.23 -29.32 -6.80
CA GLY A 767 -16.82 -29.95 -5.62
C GLY A 767 -15.93 -29.76 -4.37
N ILE A 768 -15.96 -30.74 -3.46
CA ILE A 768 -15.30 -30.66 -2.15
C ILE A 768 -13.83 -31.11 -2.23
N ASP A 769 -13.59 -32.27 -2.83
CA ASP A 769 -12.32 -33.00 -2.70
C ASP A 769 -11.31 -32.73 -3.83
N PHE A 770 -11.76 -32.27 -4.99
CA PHE A 770 -10.94 -32.14 -6.18
C PHE A 770 -10.57 -30.69 -6.50
N LYS A 771 -9.26 -30.40 -6.62
CA LYS A 771 -8.73 -29.03 -6.78
C LYS A 771 -7.65 -28.99 -7.84
N LEU A 772 -7.92 -28.29 -8.95
CA LEU A 772 -6.94 -28.09 -10.03
C LEU A 772 -6.15 -26.79 -9.79
N PRO A 773 -4.81 -26.84 -9.65
CA PRO A 773 -4.01 -25.63 -9.50
C PRO A 773 -4.00 -24.84 -10.80
N LEU A 774 -4.08 -23.51 -10.69
CA LEU A 774 -4.08 -22.57 -11.81
C LEU A 774 -3.24 -21.34 -11.47
N GLN A 775 -2.63 -20.75 -12.50
CA GLN A 775 -1.96 -19.46 -12.45
C GLN A 775 -2.77 -18.45 -13.27
N MET A 776 -3.27 -17.41 -12.61
CA MET A 776 -4.06 -16.36 -13.23
C MET A 776 -3.18 -15.20 -13.71
N TYR A 777 -3.40 -14.79 -14.96
CA TYR A 777 -2.78 -13.65 -15.62
C TYR A 777 -3.88 -12.70 -16.13
N LYS A 778 -3.64 -11.39 -16.12
CA LYS A 778 -4.56 -10.41 -16.74
C LYS A 778 -4.27 -10.37 -18.24
N LYS A 779 -5.27 -10.65 -19.07
CA LYS A 779 -5.18 -10.61 -20.54
C LYS A 779 -5.35 -9.19 -21.07
N ILE A 780 -6.38 -8.50 -20.56
CA ILE A 780 -6.73 -7.13 -20.95
C ILE A 780 -6.79 -6.30 -19.68
N GLN A 781 -6.10 -5.16 -19.66
CA GLN A 781 -6.21 -4.15 -18.62
C GLN A 781 -6.31 -2.77 -19.29
N PRO A 782 -7.27 -1.89 -18.89
CA PRO A 782 -7.33 -0.54 -19.44
C PRO A 782 -6.02 0.22 -19.17
N ALA A 783 -5.40 0.71 -20.24
CA ALA A 783 -4.10 1.37 -20.24
C ALA A 783 -4.21 2.83 -19.75
N ASN A 784 -4.34 3.00 -18.44
CA ASN A 784 -4.32 4.31 -17.79
C ASN A 784 -2.88 4.74 -17.47
N PHE A 785 -2.55 5.98 -17.83
CA PHE A 785 -1.28 6.63 -17.45
C PHE A 785 -1.16 6.69 -15.92
N LYS A 786 -0.03 6.22 -15.36
CA LYS A 786 0.20 6.16 -13.91
C LYS A 786 0.91 7.38 -13.32
N LEU A 787 1.03 8.47 -14.08
CA LEU A 787 1.63 9.72 -13.59
C LEU A 787 0.80 10.30 -12.44
N ALA A 788 1.41 10.39 -11.26
CA ALA A 788 0.81 10.98 -10.08
C ALA A 788 0.78 12.51 -10.21
N THR A 789 -0.35 13.07 -10.67
CA THR A 789 -0.49 14.51 -10.84
C THR A 789 -0.49 15.25 -9.51
N GLN A 790 0.48 16.15 -9.35
CA GLN A 790 0.61 17.00 -8.17
C GLN A 790 0.12 18.42 -8.48
N LYS A 791 -0.33 19.15 -7.46
CA LYS A 791 -0.72 20.55 -7.61
C LYS A 791 0.35 21.44 -6.99
N TYR A 792 0.72 22.50 -7.70
CA TYR A 792 1.70 23.50 -7.28
C TYR A 792 1.07 24.88 -7.25
N ALA A 793 1.61 25.77 -6.42
CA ALA A 793 1.22 27.17 -6.37
C ALA A 793 1.85 27.93 -7.55
N SER A 794 1.03 28.61 -8.36
CA SER A 794 1.45 29.25 -9.63
C SER A 794 2.50 30.36 -9.51
N ILE A 795 2.80 30.84 -8.29
CA ILE A 795 3.73 31.94 -8.01
C ILE A 795 4.99 31.45 -7.28
N THR A 796 4.88 30.41 -6.44
CA THR A 796 5.96 29.98 -5.53
C THR A 796 6.46 28.56 -5.80
N ASP A 797 5.84 27.84 -6.73
CA ASP A 797 6.12 26.44 -7.09
C ASP A 797 6.12 25.46 -5.89
N VAL A 798 5.42 25.84 -4.81
CA VAL A 798 5.24 25.00 -3.61
C VAL A 798 4.11 24.00 -3.85
N GLN A 799 4.37 22.73 -3.52
CA GLN A 799 3.38 21.64 -3.59
C GLN A 799 2.18 21.90 -2.67
N LEU A 800 0.98 22.02 -3.23
CA LEU A 800 -0.26 22.31 -2.53
C LEU A 800 -0.87 21.04 -1.91
N LYS A 801 -1.01 21.05 -0.58
CA LYS A 801 -1.68 19.97 0.18
C LYS A 801 -3.16 20.31 0.38
N ARG A 802 -4.06 19.47 -0.13
CA ARG A 802 -5.52 19.62 0.06
C ARG A 802 -5.89 19.31 1.51
N LYS A 803 -6.44 20.30 2.23
CA LYS A 803 -7.15 20.12 3.50
C LYS A 803 -8.66 20.14 3.24
N THR A 804 -9.40 19.27 3.93
CA THR A 804 -10.87 19.32 3.98
C THR A 804 -11.30 19.82 5.36
N VAL A 805 -12.34 20.64 5.41
CA VAL A 805 -13.04 21.05 6.63
C VAL A 805 -14.47 20.53 6.53
N TYR A 806 -15.04 20.11 7.65
CA TYR A 806 -16.42 19.64 7.73
C TYR A 806 -17.24 20.66 8.52
N GLU A 807 -18.45 20.96 8.06
CA GLU A 807 -19.34 21.94 8.72
C GLU A 807 -20.74 21.33 8.83
N LYS A 808 -21.34 21.46 10.02
CA LYS A 808 -22.72 21.03 10.27
C LYS A 808 -23.65 22.18 9.89
N TYR A 809 -24.46 21.96 8.85
CA TYR A 809 -25.63 22.77 8.59
C TYR A 809 -26.70 22.47 9.66
N VAL A 810 -27.07 23.49 10.42
CA VAL A 810 -28.31 23.50 11.19
C VAL A 810 -29.41 24.04 10.28
N LYS A 811 -30.48 23.28 10.09
CA LYS A 811 -31.78 23.83 9.71
C LYS A 811 -32.51 24.16 10.99
N ASP A 812 -33.02 25.37 11.12
CA ASP A 812 -33.89 25.74 12.23
C ASP A 812 -35.26 25.08 12.03
N GLU A 813 -35.62 24.15 12.91
CA GLU A 813 -36.94 23.50 12.91
C GLU A 813 -38.00 24.44 13.53
N LYS A 814 -38.33 25.51 12.78
CA LYS A 814 -39.47 26.40 13.04
C LYS A 814 -40.08 26.95 11.74
N VAL A 815 -40.97 26.16 11.15
CA VAL A 815 -42.13 26.68 10.41
C VAL A 815 -43.34 25.85 10.85
N ASP A 816 -44.42 26.54 11.20
CA ASP A 816 -45.70 25.96 11.64
C ASP A 816 -46.58 25.62 10.41
N ASP A 817 -47.79 25.07 10.60
CA ASP A 817 -48.71 24.82 9.48
C ASP A 817 -49.07 26.14 8.74
N GLY A 818 -48.65 26.28 7.48
CA GLY A 818 -48.84 27.50 6.69
C GLY A 818 -48.54 27.37 5.19
N ASP A 819 -49.53 27.76 4.38
CA ASP A 819 -49.60 27.67 2.91
C ASP A 819 -48.55 28.50 2.13
N GLY A 820 -48.34 28.15 0.85
CA GLY A 820 -47.97 29.07 -0.24
C GLY A 820 -46.57 29.72 -0.28
N ASN A 821 -45.75 29.28 -1.23
CA ASN A 821 -44.60 30.00 -1.85
C ASN A 821 -43.55 30.67 -0.94
N ALA A 822 -42.33 30.11 -0.94
CA ALA A 822 -41.11 30.80 -0.50
C ALA A 822 -39.96 30.57 -1.48
N ASP A 823 -39.44 31.65 -2.09
CA ASP A 823 -38.30 31.61 -3.01
C ASP A 823 -37.00 31.21 -2.30
N GLY A 824 -36.15 30.47 -3.02
CA GLY A 824 -35.00 29.72 -2.50
C GLY A 824 -33.77 30.53 -2.04
N ASN A 825 -33.94 31.63 -1.31
CA ASN A 825 -32.84 32.31 -0.63
C ASN A 825 -32.41 31.50 0.61
N LEU A 826 -31.37 30.68 0.44
CA LEU A 826 -30.66 30.02 1.55
C LEU A 826 -30.01 31.06 2.46
N SER A 827 -30.71 31.42 3.54
CA SER A 827 -30.18 32.23 4.62
C SER A 827 -28.93 31.61 5.24
N GLN A 828 -28.07 32.45 5.83
CA GLN A 828 -26.85 32.00 6.51
C GLN A 828 -27.16 31.35 7.86
N GLY A 829 -27.73 30.14 7.82
CA GLY A 829 -27.81 29.25 8.98
C GLY A 829 -26.41 29.01 9.55
N SER A 830 -26.30 28.97 10.88
CA SER A 830 -25.01 28.99 11.58
C SER A 830 -24.20 27.70 11.36
N SER A 831 -23.27 27.73 10.39
CA SER A 831 -22.43 26.57 10.10
C SER A 831 -21.40 26.37 11.21
N SER A 832 -21.60 25.31 12.01
CA SER A 832 -20.66 24.93 13.06
C SER A 832 -19.58 24.04 12.46
N LYS A 833 -18.32 24.45 12.57
CA LYS A 833 -17.17 23.65 12.13
C LYS A 833 -17.03 22.44 13.03
N ILE A 834 -17.09 21.26 12.42
CA ILE A 834 -17.00 19.97 13.11
C ILE A 834 -15.72 19.23 12.69
N SER A 835 -15.26 18.35 13.56
CA SER A 835 -14.19 17.41 13.24
C SER A 835 -14.70 16.32 12.30
N LYS A 836 -13.80 15.57 11.63
CA LYS A 836 -14.21 14.42 10.81
C LYS A 836 -14.77 13.32 11.73
N GLU A 837 -14.24 13.23 12.93
CA GLU A 837 -14.54 12.28 13.99
C GLU A 837 -15.95 12.47 14.56
N GLN A 838 -16.53 13.68 14.41
CA GLN A 838 -17.95 13.98 14.68
C GLN A 838 -18.89 13.62 13.52
N THR A 839 -18.38 13.08 12.39
CA THR A 839 -19.21 12.62 11.27
C THR A 839 -19.36 11.10 11.29
N ILE A 840 -20.62 10.63 11.40
CA ILE A 840 -20.97 9.23 11.14
C ILE A 840 -21.39 9.12 9.67
N LYS A 841 -20.98 8.02 9.00
CA LYS A 841 -21.34 7.76 7.62
C LYS A 841 -22.82 7.36 7.53
N GLY A 842 -23.66 8.28 7.07
CA GLY A 842 -25.08 8.02 6.81
C GLY A 842 -25.32 7.43 5.42
N TYR A 843 -26.26 6.49 5.32
CA TYR A 843 -26.79 5.95 4.06
C TYR A 843 -28.27 6.29 3.96
N LYS A 844 -28.75 6.73 2.79
CA LYS A 844 -30.18 7.00 2.60
C LYS A 844 -30.94 5.69 2.44
N PHE A 845 -31.94 5.45 3.30
CA PHE A 845 -32.81 4.29 3.25
C PHE A 845 -34.27 4.76 3.26
N GLY A 846 -34.99 4.55 2.15
CA GLY A 846 -36.28 5.20 1.93
C GLY A 846 -36.16 6.72 1.97
N THR A 847 -36.89 7.37 2.87
CA THR A 847 -36.85 8.83 3.11
C THR A 847 -35.79 9.26 4.11
N THR A 848 -35.31 8.36 4.98
CA THR A 848 -34.43 8.70 6.11
C THR A 848 -32.95 8.48 5.80
N ILE A 849 -32.08 8.97 6.68
CA ILE A 849 -30.64 8.67 6.67
C ILE A 849 -30.35 7.76 7.86
N VAL A 850 -29.95 6.53 7.58
CA VAL A 850 -29.56 5.54 8.60
C VAL A 850 -28.04 5.65 8.80
N PRO A 851 -27.55 5.84 10.04
CA PRO A 851 -26.12 5.77 10.32
C PRO A 851 -25.60 4.33 10.13
N TYR A 852 -24.46 4.17 9.45
CA TYR A 852 -23.78 2.88 9.28
C TYR A 852 -22.27 3.10 9.32
N ASN A 853 -21.69 2.87 10.51
CA ASN A 853 -20.32 3.20 10.86
C ASN A 853 -19.32 2.07 10.46
N GLU A 854 -18.02 2.26 10.71
CA GLU A 854 -16.99 1.27 10.35
C GLU A 854 -16.98 0.01 11.23
N GLU A 855 -17.66 0.01 12.37
CA GLU A 855 -17.87 -1.14 13.26
C GLU A 855 -19.10 -1.93 12.81
N ASP A 856 -20.20 -1.25 12.45
CA ASP A 856 -21.36 -1.86 11.78
C ASP A 856 -20.93 -2.55 10.47
N GLN A 857 -20.01 -1.92 9.71
CA GLN A 857 -19.43 -2.51 8.50
C GLN A 857 -18.50 -3.71 8.78
N LYS A 858 -17.90 -3.81 9.98
CA LYS A 858 -17.12 -5.01 10.39
C LYS A 858 -18.04 -6.11 10.93
N GLU A 859 -19.15 -5.75 11.59
CA GLU A 859 -20.08 -6.70 12.21
C GLU A 859 -21.10 -7.28 11.22
N TYR A 860 -21.83 -6.42 10.49
CA TYR A 860 -22.89 -6.82 9.56
C TYR A 860 -22.44 -6.87 8.10
N GLY A 861 -21.32 -6.22 7.77
CA GLY A 861 -20.75 -6.25 6.43
C GLY A 861 -20.16 -7.62 6.03
N TRP A 862 -19.95 -7.82 4.72
CA TRP A 862 -19.43 -9.07 4.18
C TRP A 862 -18.08 -9.46 4.80
N LYS A 863 -18.00 -10.67 5.35
CA LYS A 863 -16.81 -11.19 6.03
C LYS A 863 -15.75 -11.61 5.00
N PRO A 864 -14.48 -11.18 5.14
CA PRO A 864 -13.37 -11.59 4.28
C PRO A 864 -13.24 -13.10 4.04
N GLU A 865 -13.57 -13.57 2.83
CA GLU A 865 -13.28 -14.94 2.38
C GLU A 865 -11.86 -15.04 1.80
N ASN A 866 -11.17 -16.15 2.04
CA ASN A 866 -9.89 -16.43 1.39
C ASN A 866 -10.05 -16.53 -0.14
N ARG A 867 -8.96 -16.24 -0.87
CA ARG A 867 -8.91 -16.31 -2.34
C ARG A 867 -9.39 -17.68 -2.83
N CYS A 868 -10.45 -17.71 -3.65
CA CYS A 868 -11.03 -18.94 -4.19
C CYS A 868 -11.48 -18.80 -5.65
N LEU A 869 -11.62 -19.95 -6.31
CA LEU A 869 -12.22 -20.11 -7.63
C LEU A 869 -13.06 -21.40 -7.61
N LYS A 870 -14.25 -21.32 -6.99
CA LYS A 870 -15.11 -22.50 -6.75
C LYS A 870 -16.07 -22.70 -7.90
N LEU A 871 -16.19 -23.91 -8.45
CA LEU A 871 -17.26 -24.21 -9.41
C LEU A 871 -18.62 -24.06 -8.75
N ILE A 872 -19.55 -23.39 -9.44
CA ILE A 872 -20.97 -23.32 -9.08
C ILE A 872 -21.73 -24.35 -9.94
N GLN A 873 -21.62 -24.22 -11.26
CA GLN A 873 -22.23 -25.13 -12.24
C GLN A 873 -21.56 -24.97 -13.62
N PHE A 874 -21.85 -25.90 -14.54
CA PHE A 874 -21.63 -25.67 -15.97
C PHE A 874 -22.91 -25.11 -16.60
N ALA A 875 -22.76 -24.26 -17.61
CA ALA A 875 -23.86 -23.72 -18.43
C ALA A 875 -23.47 -23.83 -19.91
N LYS A 876 -24.44 -23.86 -20.84
CA LYS A 876 -24.13 -23.84 -22.27
C LYS A 876 -23.59 -22.48 -22.69
N ARG A 877 -22.65 -22.46 -23.65
CA ARG A 877 -22.05 -21.22 -24.18
C ARG A 877 -23.11 -20.25 -24.69
N SER A 878 -24.14 -20.77 -25.35
CA SER A 878 -25.30 -20.01 -25.86
C SER A 878 -26.15 -19.32 -24.79
N GLN A 879 -26.10 -19.76 -23.53
CA GLN A 879 -26.84 -19.14 -22.42
C GLN A 879 -26.13 -17.88 -21.86
N ILE A 880 -24.88 -17.62 -22.25
CA ILE A 880 -24.09 -16.48 -21.77
C ILE A 880 -23.91 -15.48 -22.91
N LEU A 881 -24.85 -14.56 -23.04
CA LEU A 881 -24.85 -13.54 -24.10
C LEU A 881 -23.66 -12.58 -23.93
N GLU A 882 -23.15 -12.02 -25.02
CA GLU A 882 -21.95 -11.15 -24.97
C GLU A 882 -22.19 -9.88 -24.16
N HIS A 883 -23.41 -9.33 -24.20
CA HIS A 883 -23.81 -8.20 -23.35
C HIS A 883 -23.97 -8.56 -21.85
N TYR A 884 -23.76 -9.83 -21.44
CA TYR A 884 -23.60 -10.21 -20.04
C TYR A 884 -22.12 -10.17 -19.57
N MET A 885 -21.17 -9.80 -20.43
CA MET A 885 -19.75 -9.73 -20.04
C MET A 885 -19.44 -8.38 -19.39
N MET A 886 -19.12 -8.38 -18.09
CA MET A 886 -18.82 -7.14 -17.37
C MET A 886 -17.41 -6.61 -17.67
N ASP A 887 -17.28 -5.28 -17.74
CA ASP A 887 -15.97 -4.62 -17.82
C ASP A 887 -15.13 -4.80 -16.53
N GLY A 888 -13.83 -4.53 -16.64
CA GLY A 888 -12.81 -4.73 -15.63
C GLY A 888 -11.80 -5.83 -15.98
N GLY A 889 -11.65 -6.13 -17.27
CA GLY A 889 -10.56 -6.93 -17.84
C GLY A 889 -10.75 -8.45 -17.81
N ALA A 890 -10.53 -9.09 -18.97
CA ALA A 890 -10.45 -10.54 -19.09
C ALA A 890 -9.14 -11.09 -18.48
N CYS A 891 -9.19 -12.30 -17.92
CA CYS A 891 -8.05 -13.01 -17.36
C CYS A 891 -7.80 -14.33 -18.10
N TYR A 892 -6.55 -14.78 -18.16
CA TYR A 892 -6.20 -16.16 -18.52
C TYR A 892 -5.94 -16.96 -17.24
N PHE A 893 -6.46 -18.18 -17.18
CA PHE A 893 -6.12 -19.18 -16.17
C PHE A 893 -5.42 -20.34 -16.88
N ILE A 894 -4.15 -20.54 -16.56
CA ILE A 894 -3.23 -21.49 -17.21
C ILE A 894 -2.73 -22.45 -16.11
N PRO A 895 -2.52 -23.75 -16.37
CA PRO A 895 -1.86 -24.64 -15.42
C PRO A 895 -0.48 -24.13 -14.98
N PRO A 896 0.01 -24.49 -13.77
CA PRO A 896 1.35 -24.16 -13.34
C PRO A 896 2.42 -24.69 -14.30
N ALA A 897 3.41 -23.85 -14.63
CA ALA A 897 4.58 -24.30 -15.35
C ALA A 897 5.25 -25.47 -14.61
N PHE A 898 5.62 -26.51 -15.37
CA PHE A 898 6.20 -27.79 -14.91
C PHE A 898 5.27 -28.76 -14.16
N ASP A 899 4.00 -28.41 -13.88
CA ASP A 899 3.01 -29.38 -13.39
C ASP A 899 2.34 -30.13 -14.54
N ARG A 900 2.92 -31.28 -14.91
CA ARG A 900 2.40 -32.13 -16.00
C ARG A 900 1.00 -32.68 -15.69
N SER A 901 0.68 -32.94 -14.43
CA SER A 901 -0.62 -33.52 -14.03
C SER A 901 -1.74 -32.50 -14.17
N ALA A 902 -1.51 -31.26 -13.70
CA ALA A 902 -2.45 -30.15 -13.90
C ALA A 902 -2.63 -29.82 -15.39
N CYS A 903 -1.55 -29.80 -16.19
CA CYS A 903 -1.64 -29.61 -17.64
C CYS A 903 -2.54 -30.64 -18.32
N ILE A 904 -2.40 -31.93 -17.99
CA ILE A 904 -3.24 -33.00 -18.56
C ILE A 904 -4.69 -32.84 -18.12
N ALA A 905 -4.95 -32.64 -16.82
CA ALA A 905 -6.31 -32.53 -16.29
C ALA A 905 -7.06 -31.28 -16.82
N ILE A 906 -6.36 -30.15 -16.95
CA ILE A 906 -6.93 -28.91 -17.49
C ILE A 906 -7.14 -29.02 -19.00
N SER A 907 -6.22 -29.62 -19.76
CA SER A 907 -6.44 -29.90 -21.18
C SER A 907 -7.63 -30.86 -21.41
N ALA A 908 -7.75 -31.93 -20.61
CA ALA A 908 -8.90 -32.82 -20.67
C ALA A 908 -10.22 -32.09 -20.40
N LEU A 909 -10.26 -31.24 -19.36
CA LEU A 909 -11.44 -30.43 -19.02
C LEU A 909 -11.77 -29.38 -20.11
N VAL A 910 -10.78 -28.66 -20.64
CA VAL A 910 -10.97 -27.72 -21.76
C VAL A 910 -11.52 -28.44 -22.99
N ASN A 911 -11.01 -29.63 -23.31
CA ASN A 911 -11.46 -30.39 -24.47
C ASN A 911 -12.88 -30.97 -24.30
N ALA A 912 -13.21 -31.47 -23.11
CA ALA A 912 -14.58 -31.89 -22.79
C ALA A 912 -15.56 -30.71 -22.84
N MET A 913 -15.21 -29.57 -22.26
CA MET A 913 -16.08 -28.38 -22.27
C MET A 913 -16.32 -27.84 -23.69
N ILE A 914 -15.34 -27.94 -24.59
CA ILE A 914 -15.48 -27.57 -26.01
C ILE A 914 -16.37 -28.56 -26.77
N ALA A 915 -16.32 -29.86 -26.45
CA ALA A 915 -17.19 -30.86 -27.07
C ALA A 915 -18.67 -30.67 -26.66
N GLU A 916 -18.92 -30.29 -25.40
CA GLU A 916 -20.25 -30.09 -24.81
C GLU A 916 -20.82 -28.66 -24.98
N ASP A 917 -20.14 -27.79 -25.74
CA ASP A 917 -20.44 -26.34 -25.88
C ASP A 917 -20.72 -25.65 -24.53
N SER A 918 -19.82 -25.82 -23.56
CA SER A 918 -20.05 -25.45 -22.16
C SER A 918 -19.02 -24.50 -21.55
N VAL A 919 -19.46 -23.77 -20.52
CA VAL A 919 -18.72 -22.76 -19.78
C VAL A 919 -18.89 -23.03 -18.29
N ALA A 920 -17.79 -23.00 -17.53
CA ALA A 920 -17.82 -23.22 -16.09
C ALA A 920 -18.11 -21.89 -15.37
N LEU A 921 -19.22 -21.82 -14.65
CA LEU A 921 -19.58 -20.67 -13.81
C LEU A 921 -18.95 -20.85 -12.43
N THR A 922 -18.18 -19.87 -11.98
CA THR A 922 -17.39 -19.96 -10.75
C THR A 922 -17.61 -18.79 -9.79
N ARG A 923 -17.51 -19.05 -8.49
CA ARG A 923 -17.37 -18.03 -7.44
C ARG A 923 -15.89 -17.64 -7.35
N TYR A 924 -15.60 -16.41 -7.76
CA TYR A 924 -14.25 -15.84 -7.82
C TYR A 924 -14.04 -14.81 -6.70
N VAL A 925 -13.02 -15.04 -5.87
CA VAL A 925 -12.56 -14.10 -4.83
C VAL A 925 -11.07 -13.85 -5.04
N TYR A 926 -10.69 -12.61 -5.38
CA TYR A 926 -9.31 -12.26 -5.74
C TYR A 926 -8.37 -12.16 -4.52
N SER A 927 -8.87 -11.65 -3.40
CA SER A 927 -8.17 -11.53 -2.11
C SER A 927 -9.18 -11.37 -0.98
N ALA A 928 -8.74 -11.48 0.27
CA ALA A 928 -9.60 -11.29 1.45
C ALA A 928 -10.31 -9.91 1.50
N ALA A 929 -9.70 -8.87 0.93
CA ALA A 929 -10.30 -7.53 0.81
C ALA A 929 -11.17 -7.34 -0.45
N SER A 930 -11.32 -8.37 -1.29
CA SER A 930 -12.08 -8.31 -2.54
C SER A 930 -13.46 -8.95 -2.37
N HIS A 931 -14.51 -8.21 -2.74
CA HIS A 931 -15.87 -8.76 -2.77
C HIS A 931 -15.96 -9.92 -3.79
N PRO A 932 -16.77 -10.96 -3.51
CA PRO A 932 -16.96 -12.08 -4.42
C PRO A 932 -17.65 -11.64 -5.71
N ARG A 933 -17.32 -12.29 -6.82
CA ARG A 933 -17.98 -12.12 -8.12
C ARG A 933 -18.25 -13.47 -8.78
N ILE A 934 -19.20 -13.51 -9.70
CA ILE A 934 -19.37 -14.64 -10.62
C ILE A 934 -18.37 -14.45 -11.77
N MET A 935 -17.68 -15.52 -12.14
CA MET A 935 -16.77 -15.56 -13.28
C MET A 935 -17.06 -16.77 -14.16
N GLY A 936 -17.36 -16.52 -15.44
CA GLY A 936 -17.41 -17.55 -16.46
C GLY A 936 -15.99 -17.89 -16.92
N LEU A 937 -15.61 -19.16 -16.82
CA LEU A 937 -14.38 -19.72 -17.35
C LEU A 937 -14.68 -20.36 -18.71
N PHE A 938 -14.38 -19.63 -19.78
CA PHE A 938 -14.58 -20.07 -21.16
C PHE A 938 -13.37 -20.91 -21.61
N PRO A 939 -13.57 -22.13 -22.13
CA PRO A 939 -12.47 -23.00 -22.53
C PRO A 939 -11.80 -22.49 -23.81
N ARG A 940 -10.46 -22.55 -23.89
CA ARG A 940 -9.70 -22.14 -25.08
C ARG A 940 -8.55 -23.10 -25.35
N ARG A 941 -8.64 -23.79 -26.50
CA ARG A 941 -7.50 -24.51 -27.10
C ARG A 941 -6.37 -23.54 -27.47
N SER A 942 -5.14 -23.99 -27.36
CA SER A 942 -3.96 -23.28 -27.82
C SER A 942 -3.24 -24.07 -28.92
N LYS A 943 -2.69 -23.39 -29.95
CA LYS A 943 -1.98 -24.07 -31.04
C LYS A 943 -0.51 -24.40 -30.66
N ARG A 944 0.24 -23.43 -30.11
CA ARG A 944 1.60 -23.62 -29.53
C ARG A 944 1.70 -23.71 -28.01
N GLY A 945 0.66 -23.29 -27.29
CA GLY A 945 0.71 -23.16 -25.83
C GLY A 945 -0.01 -24.28 -25.11
N VAL A 946 -0.14 -24.14 -23.79
CA VAL A 946 -1.01 -25.03 -23.00
C VAL A 946 -2.46 -24.55 -23.12
N ASP A 947 -3.40 -25.51 -23.12
CA ASP A 947 -4.84 -25.24 -23.01
C ASP A 947 -5.17 -24.46 -21.73
N MET A 948 -6.17 -23.58 -21.81
CA MET A 948 -6.43 -22.56 -20.79
C MET A 948 -7.91 -22.18 -20.70
N PHE A 949 -8.28 -21.51 -19.61
CA PHE A 949 -9.56 -20.82 -19.51
C PHE A 949 -9.39 -19.31 -19.68
N VAL A 950 -10.32 -18.67 -20.40
CA VAL A 950 -10.51 -17.22 -20.38
C VAL A 950 -11.57 -16.91 -19.33
N GLY A 951 -11.17 -16.28 -18.23
CA GLY A 951 -12.07 -15.85 -17.16
C GLY A 951 -12.62 -14.45 -17.42
N ILE A 952 -13.95 -14.34 -17.45
CA ILE A 952 -14.69 -13.09 -17.65
C ILE A 952 -15.73 -12.95 -16.52
N LYS A 953 -15.85 -11.74 -15.95
CA LYS A 953 -16.81 -11.45 -14.87
C LYS A 953 -18.23 -11.39 -15.45
N LEU A 954 -19.19 -11.91 -14.70
CA LEU A 954 -20.61 -11.92 -15.06
C LEU A 954 -21.43 -11.16 -14.00
N PRO A 955 -22.53 -10.50 -14.40
CA PRO A 955 -23.40 -9.72 -13.53
C PRO A 955 -24.08 -10.58 -12.46
N PHE A 956 -24.39 -9.96 -11.33
CA PHE A 956 -25.45 -10.43 -10.44
C PHE A 956 -26.82 -9.96 -10.97
N TYR A 957 -27.91 -10.53 -10.44
CA TYR A 957 -29.27 -10.13 -10.83
C TYR A 957 -29.51 -8.60 -10.67
N GLU A 958 -28.94 -8.00 -9.63
CA GLU A 958 -28.97 -6.56 -9.34
C GLU A 958 -28.15 -5.67 -10.30
N ASP A 959 -27.25 -6.23 -11.11
CA ASP A 959 -26.48 -5.48 -12.11
C ASP A 959 -27.28 -5.27 -13.41
N PHE A 960 -28.32 -6.08 -13.67
CA PHE A 960 -29.17 -5.97 -14.86
C PHE A 960 -30.05 -4.71 -14.84
N ARG A 961 -30.36 -4.17 -16.02
CA ARG A 961 -31.25 -3.01 -16.19
C ARG A 961 -32.37 -3.37 -17.16
N GLY A 962 -33.57 -3.56 -16.61
CA GLY A 962 -34.79 -3.64 -17.42
C GLY A 962 -35.07 -2.26 -18.01
N LEU A 963 -34.74 -2.09 -19.28
CA LEU A 963 -35.08 -0.92 -20.09
C LEU A 963 -35.90 -1.43 -21.27
N ASP A 964 -37.18 -1.06 -21.30
CA ASP A 964 -38.07 -1.44 -22.38
C ASP A 964 -37.82 -0.52 -23.59
N PHE A 965 -37.52 -1.13 -24.73
CA PHE A 965 -37.36 -0.43 -26.00
C PHE A 965 -38.55 -0.77 -26.91
N PRO A 966 -39.17 0.21 -27.60
CA PRO A 966 -40.24 -0.06 -28.54
C PRO A 966 -39.73 -0.93 -29.69
N GLN A 967 -40.55 -1.89 -30.14
CA GLN A 967 -40.21 -2.71 -31.30
C GLN A 967 -40.23 -1.84 -32.56
N LEU A 968 -39.05 -1.66 -33.18
CA LEU A 968 -38.86 -0.89 -34.41
C LEU A 968 -39.30 -1.64 -35.69
N ASN A 969 -40.19 -2.61 -35.53
CA ASN A 969 -40.76 -3.44 -36.59
C ASN A 969 -42.26 -3.12 -36.73
N SER A 970 -42.62 -1.84 -36.78
CA SER A 970 -44.01 -1.40 -36.97
C SER A 970 -44.31 -1.12 -38.45
N PRO A 971 -45.58 -1.18 -38.91
CA PRO A 971 -45.95 -0.75 -40.26
C PRO A 971 -45.64 0.74 -40.57
N THR A 972 -45.31 1.53 -39.55
CA THR A 972 -44.89 2.94 -39.66
C THR A 972 -43.37 3.12 -39.66
N THR A 973 -42.59 2.05 -39.49
CA THR A 973 -41.11 2.05 -39.45
C THR A 973 -40.47 1.03 -40.39
N GLU A 974 -41.27 0.15 -41.04
CA GLU A 974 -40.79 -0.82 -42.02
C GLU A 974 -40.11 -0.14 -43.23
N PRO A 975 -38.83 -0.46 -43.53
CA PRO A 975 -38.08 0.18 -44.60
C PRO A 975 -38.55 -0.30 -45.98
N LYS A 976 -38.58 0.59 -46.97
CA LYS A 976 -38.99 0.24 -48.34
C LYS A 976 -37.94 -0.65 -49.00
N SER A 977 -38.35 -1.36 -50.05
CA SER A 977 -37.44 -2.20 -50.84
C SER A 977 -36.20 -1.44 -51.35
N ASP A 978 -36.34 -0.17 -51.74
CA ASP A 978 -35.21 0.65 -52.21
C ASP A 978 -34.36 1.23 -51.06
N ASP A 979 -34.94 1.44 -49.88
CA ASP A 979 -34.20 1.80 -48.67
C ASP A 979 -33.28 0.64 -48.25
N LEU A 980 -33.81 -0.59 -48.31
CA LEU A 980 -33.05 -1.82 -48.09
C LEU A 980 -31.95 -2.02 -49.15
N LYS A 981 -32.24 -1.81 -50.45
CA LYS A 981 -31.21 -1.88 -51.52
C LYS A 981 -30.08 -0.88 -51.30
N ALA A 982 -30.40 0.37 -50.94
CA ALA A 982 -29.39 1.39 -50.65
C ALA A 982 -28.53 1.02 -49.43
N MET A 983 -29.13 0.46 -48.38
CA MET A 983 -28.39 -0.04 -47.22
C MET A 983 -27.50 -1.25 -47.58
N HIS A 984 -28.00 -2.22 -48.34
CA HIS A 984 -27.21 -3.37 -48.79
C HIS A 984 -26.03 -2.96 -49.68
N ALA A 985 -26.26 -2.05 -50.64
CA ALA A 985 -25.21 -1.51 -51.50
C ALA A 985 -24.13 -0.72 -50.72
N LEU A 986 -24.50 -0.12 -49.57
CA LEU A 986 -23.53 0.53 -48.68
C LEU A 986 -22.76 -0.49 -47.84
N VAL A 987 -23.43 -1.52 -47.29
CA VAL A 987 -22.79 -2.60 -46.52
C VAL A 987 -21.77 -3.36 -47.37
N GLU A 988 -22.11 -3.69 -48.62
CA GLU A 988 -21.20 -4.36 -49.54
C GLU A 988 -20.02 -3.46 -49.92
N ALA A 989 -20.27 -2.18 -50.24
CA ALA A 989 -19.21 -1.23 -50.58
C ALA A 989 -18.29 -0.88 -49.38
N MET A 990 -18.75 -1.04 -48.14
CA MET A 990 -18.00 -0.75 -46.90
C MET A 990 -17.50 -1.98 -46.14
N ASP A 991 -17.58 -3.19 -46.69
CA ASP A 991 -17.04 -4.39 -46.02
C ASP A 991 -15.51 -4.27 -45.81
N LEU A 992 -15.12 -4.00 -44.56
CA LEU A 992 -13.74 -3.84 -44.11
C LEU A 992 -12.99 -5.18 -44.03
N THR A 993 -13.72 -6.30 -43.95
CA THR A 993 -13.17 -7.67 -43.82
C THR A 993 -12.86 -8.29 -45.17
N LYS A 994 -13.44 -7.75 -46.26
CA LYS A 994 -13.18 -8.14 -47.67
C LYS A 994 -12.64 -6.98 -48.49
N ALA A 995 -11.90 -6.07 -47.86
CA ALA A 995 -11.41 -4.85 -48.51
C ALA A 995 -10.46 -5.14 -49.68
N HIS A 996 -9.51 -6.05 -49.48
CA HIS A 996 -8.55 -6.52 -50.48
C HIS A 996 -8.42 -8.04 -50.40
N PHE A 997 -8.38 -8.73 -51.55
CA PHE A 997 -8.09 -10.16 -51.63
C PHE A 997 -6.61 -10.36 -51.97
N ASN A 998 -5.88 -11.08 -51.13
CA ASN A 998 -4.48 -11.39 -51.35
C ASN A 998 -4.36 -12.69 -52.15
N SER A 999 -3.92 -12.57 -53.41
CA SER A 999 -3.77 -13.70 -54.33
C SER A 999 -2.63 -14.67 -54.00
N GLU A 1000 -1.74 -14.31 -53.08
CA GLU A 1000 -0.61 -15.14 -52.64
C GLU A 1000 -0.94 -15.93 -51.36
N THR A 1001 -1.73 -15.36 -50.44
CA THR A 1001 -2.19 -16.05 -49.21
C THR A 1001 -3.56 -16.73 -49.35
N GLY A 1002 -4.36 -16.33 -50.35
CA GLY A 1002 -5.71 -16.84 -50.58
C GLY A 1002 -6.77 -16.33 -49.60
N GLN A 1003 -6.46 -15.28 -48.83
CA GLN A 1003 -7.32 -14.70 -47.80
C GLN A 1003 -7.63 -13.22 -48.09
N PHE A 1004 -8.51 -12.63 -47.27
CA PHE A 1004 -8.86 -11.21 -47.35
C PHE A 1004 -8.18 -10.42 -46.23
N GLU A 1005 -7.60 -9.27 -46.57
CA GLU A 1005 -6.90 -8.41 -45.61
C GLU A 1005 -7.87 -7.40 -44.97
N GLU A 1006 -7.95 -7.41 -43.63
CA GLU A 1006 -8.71 -6.41 -42.86
C GLU A 1006 -8.08 -5.02 -43.03
N SER A 1007 -8.83 -4.04 -43.55
CA SER A 1007 -8.26 -2.72 -43.94
C SER A 1007 -8.08 -1.72 -42.79
N LEU A 1008 -8.61 -2.00 -41.60
CA LEU A 1008 -8.45 -1.17 -40.40
C LEU A 1008 -8.41 -2.10 -39.18
N ARG A 1009 -7.38 -2.00 -38.33
CA ARG A 1009 -7.10 -3.02 -37.30
C ARG A 1009 -7.02 -2.43 -35.89
N PRO A 1010 -8.14 -1.98 -35.28
CA PRO A 1010 -8.14 -1.27 -34.00
C PRO A 1010 -7.50 -2.01 -32.82
N ARG A 1011 -7.25 -3.33 -32.94
CA ARG A 1011 -6.56 -4.16 -31.95
C ARG A 1011 -5.05 -3.90 -31.88
N ASP A 1012 -4.46 -3.42 -32.98
CA ASP A 1012 -3.03 -3.13 -33.11
C ASP A 1012 -2.71 -1.63 -33.03
N VAL A 1013 -3.73 -0.76 -33.12
CA VAL A 1013 -3.57 0.70 -33.03
C VAL A 1013 -3.31 1.13 -31.57
N PRO A 1014 -2.26 1.92 -31.29
CA PRO A 1014 -2.00 2.45 -29.95
C PRO A 1014 -3.07 3.47 -29.54
N ASN A 1015 -3.40 3.55 -28.24
CA ASN A 1015 -4.37 4.53 -27.75
C ASN A 1015 -3.86 5.97 -28.01
N PRO A 1016 -4.50 6.74 -28.92
CA PRO A 1016 -3.98 8.03 -29.40
C PRO A 1016 -3.93 9.09 -28.31
N LYS A 1017 -4.80 8.98 -27.30
CA LYS A 1017 -4.82 9.88 -26.13
C LYS A 1017 -3.53 9.80 -25.31
N LEU A 1018 -2.88 8.63 -25.26
CA LEU A 1018 -1.61 8.47 -24.56
C LEU A 1018 -0.49 9.19 -25.32
N GLN A 1019 -0.45 9.05 -26.65
CA GLN A 1019 0.56 9.70 -27.48
C GLN A 1019 0.42 11.22 -27.48
N ASN A 1020 -0.80 11.74 -27.59
CA ASN A 1020 -1.03 13.19 -27.52
C ASN A 1020 -0.64 13.80 -26.15
N VAL A 1021 -0.74 13.03 -25.05
CA VAL A 1021 -0.21 13.44 -23.74
C VAL A 1021 1.31 13.44 -23.74
N CYS A 1022 1.97 12.40 -24.28
CA CYS A 1022 3.42 12.37 -24.45
C CYS A 1022 3.94 13.55 -25.29
N ASN A 1023 3.33 13.80 -26.44
CA ASN A 1023 3.68 14.91 -27.34
C ASN A 1023 3.52 16.27 -26.66
N ALA A 1024 2.43 16.47 -25.91
CA ALA A 1024 2.20 17.69 -25.13
C ALA A 1024 3.20 17.88 -23.97
N MET A 1025 3.57 16.81 -23.26
CA MET A 1025 4.57 16.85 -22.20
C MET A 1025 5.97 17.13 -22.76
N LYS A 1026 6.35 16.47 -23.86
CA LYS A 1026 7.59 16.73 -24.61
C LYS A 1026 7.68 18.20 -25.03
N TYR A 1027 6.63 18.70 -25.69
CA TYR A 1027 6.58 20.08 -26.16
C TYR A 1027 6.68 21.08 -25.00
N ARG A 1028 5.97 20.86 -23.89
CA ARG A 1028 6.04 21.75 -22.72
C ARG A 1028 7.37 21.68 -21.98
N ALA A 1029 8.08 20.55 -22.00
CA ALA A 1029 9.42 20.43 -21.42
C ALA A 1029 10.49 21.17 -22.26
N LEU A 1030 10.39 21.10 -23.59
CA LEU A 1030 11.29 21.81 -24.51
C LEU A 1030 10.93 23.30 -24.67
N HIS A 1031 9.66 23.65 -24.50
CA HIS A 1031 9.12 25.01 -24.68
C HIS A 1031 8.18 25.41 -23.51
N PRO A 1032 8.74 25.73 -22.32
CA PRO A 1032 7.95 26.00 -21.11
C PRO A 1032 6.86 27.07 -21.28
N ASN A 1033 7.16 28.12 -22.03
CA ASN A 1033 6.35 29.34 -22.13
C ASN A 1033 5.51 29.41 -23.42
N ILE A 1034 5.53 28.39 -24.29
CA ILE A 1034 4.80 28.41 -25.57
C ILE A 1034 3.46 27.65 -25.43
N PRO A 1035 2.35 28.15 -26.02
CA PRO A 1035 1.10 27.39 -26.14
C PRO A 1035 1.33 26.04 -26.82
N LEU A 1036 0.53 25.03 -26.47
CA LEU A 1036 0.60 23.74 -27.16
C LEU A 1036 0.10 23.89 -28.61
N PRO A 1037 0.84 23.38 -29.61
CA PRO A 1037 0.38 23.35 -30.99
C PRO A 1037 -0.72 22.29 -31.17
N ALA A 1038 -1.34 22.28 -32.35
CA ALA A 1038 -2.01 21.08 -32.81
C ALA A 1038 -0.96 19.99 -33.09
N PHE A 1039 -1.14 18.80 -32.54
CA PHE A 1039 -0.28 17.65 -32.80
C PHE A 1039 -0.90 16.83 -33.94
N ASP A 1040 -0.36 17.01 -35.15
CA ASP A 1040 -0.66 16.19 -36.32
C ASP A 1040 0.39 15.09 -36.44
N ASP A 1041 0.06 13.91 -35.90
CA ASP A 1041 0.93 12.74 -35.87
C ASP A 1041 0.64 11.88 -37.10
N LYS A 1042 1.39 12.10 -38.19
CA LYS A 1042 1.16 11.44 -39.50
C LYS A 1042 1.16 9.91 -39.41
N LEU A 1043 2.01 9.35 -38.56
CA LEU A 1043 2.13 7.91 -38.34
C LEU A 1043 0.90 7.34 -37.63
N LEU A 1044 0.32 8.09 -36.70
CA LEU A 1044 -0.91 7.75 -35.99
C LEU A 1044 -2.17 8.02 -36.82
N GLY A 1045 -2.19 9.08 -37.63
CA GLY A 1045 -3.31 9.43 -38.53
C GLY A 1045 -3.59 8.33 -39.54
N GLY A 1046 -2.54 7.83 -40.22
CA GLY A 1046 -2.64 6.70 -41.16
C GLY A 1046 -3.04 5.35 -40.52
N LEU A 1047 -3.12 5.26 -39.19
CA LEU A 1047 -3.64 4.10 -38.44
C LEU A 1047 -5.06 4.31 -37.89
N LEU A 1048 -5.59 5.54 -37.94
CA LEU A 1048 -6.91 5.92 -37.43
C LEU A 1048 -7.92 6.18 -38.55
N GLU A 1049 -7.47 6.66 -39.70
CA GLU A 1049 -8.34 6.95 -40.84
C GLU A 1049 -8.64 5.68 -41.67
N PRO A 1050 -9.91 5.47 -42.10
CA PRO A 1050 -10.25 4.37 -43.00
C PRO A 1050 -9.68 4.63 -44.40
N ASN A 1051 -9.21 3.57 -45.05
CA ASN A 1051 -8.57 3.62 -46.38
C ASN A 1051 -9.40 4.44 -47.39
N ALA A 1052 -8.78 5.49 -47.96
CA ALA A 1052 -9.41 6.41 -48.90
C ALA A 1052 -9.98 5.72 -50.15
N PHE A 1053 -9.44 4.57 -50.56
CA PHE A 1053 -10.00 3.74 -51.63
C PHE A 1053 -11.40 3.21 -51.28
N LEU A 1054 -11.63 2.79 -50.02
CA LEU A 1054 -12.93 2.32 -49.55
C LEU A 1054 -13.94 3.46 -49.47
N LEU A 1055 -13.54 4.63 -48.97
CA LEU A 1055 -14.38 5.83 -48.96
C LEU A 1055 -14.80 6.22 -50.38
N LYS A 1056 -13.88 6.11 -51.36
CA LYS A 1056 -14.17 6.34 -52.77
C LYS A 1056 -15.10 5.28 -53.37
N ARG A 1057 -14.88 3.99 -53.06
CA ARG A 1057 -15.73 2.85 -53.47
C ARG A 1057 -17.17 2.99 -52.97
N ALA A 1058 -17.35 3.46 -51.74
CA ALA A 1058 -18.67 3.63 -51.12
C ALA A 1058 -19.37 4.95 -51.45
N ASN A 1059 -18.73 5.89 -52.16
CA ASN A 1059 -19.30 7.21 -52.42
C ASN A 1059 -20.61 7.15 -53.25
N GLU A 1060 -20.71 6.23 -54.21
CA GLU A 1060 -21.93 6.04 -55.00
C GLU A 1060 -23.07 5.48 -54.13
N SER A 1061 -22.84 4.42 -53.36
CA SER A 1061 -23.79 3.86 -52.39
C SER A 1061 -24.22 4.87 -51.32
N LEU A 1062 -23.28 5.71 -50.85
CA LEU A 1062 -23.57 6.78 -49.87
C LEU A 1062 -24.46 7.87 -50.46
N ASN A 1063 -24.29 8.22 -51.74
CA ASN A 1063 -25.15 9.20 -52.41
C ASN A 1063 -26.53 8.59 -52.73
N TYR A 1064 -26.62 7.30 -53.05
CA TYR A 1064 -27.90 6.58 -53.14
C TYR A 1064 -28.64 6.54 -51.79
N LEU A 1065 -27.93 6.29 -50.68
CA LEU A 1065 -28.52 6.37 -49.34
C LEU A 1065 -29.07 7.78 -49.03
N LYS A 1066 -28.28 8.84 -49.30
CA LYS A 1066 -28.71 10.24 -49.09
C LYS A 1066 -29.93 10.63 -49.94
N ALA A 1067 -30.10 10.02 -51.12
CA ALA A 1067 -31.27 10.28 -51.97
C ALA A 1067 -32.57 9.67 -51.39
N ASN A 1068 -32.47 8.52 -50.72
CA ASN A 1068 -33.63 7.82 -50.15
C ASN A 1068 -33.99 8.31 -48.73
N PHE A 1069 -33.00 8.74 -47.93
CA PHE A 1069 -33.17 9.15 -46.54
C PHE A 1069 -33.03 10.68 -46.34
N PRO A 1070 -34.12 11.46 -46.40
CA PRO A 1070 -34.07 12.92 -46.20
C PRO A 1070 -33.77 13.29 -44.75
N THR A 1071 -32.70 14.07 -44.55
CA THR A 1071 -32.26 14.55 -43.22
C THR A 1071 -32.77 15.96 -42.92
N ILE A 1072 -33.13 16.21 -41.65
CA ILE A 1072 -33.49 17.54 -41.14
C ILE A 1072 -32.38 18.02 -40.18
N GLU A 1073 -31.85 19.22 -40.39
CA GLU A 1073 -30.85 19.80 -39.47
C GLU A 1073 -31.52 20.35 -38.20
N SER A 1074 -30.91 20.07 -37.04
CA SER A 1074 -31.34 20.58 -35.74
C SER A 1074 -30.27 21.54 -35.18
N PRO A 1075 -30.63 22.75 -34.71
CA PRO A 1075 -29.67 23.78 -34.33
C PRO A 1075 -28.88 23.39 -33.07
N SER A 1076 -27.63 22.97 -33.26
CA SER A 1076 -26.78 22.49 -32.16
C SER A 1076 -26.20 23.64 -31.32
N LYS A 1077 -26.51 23.63 -30.01
CA LYS A 1077 -25.95 24.60 -29.06
C LYS A 1077 -24.45 24.34 -28.78
N LYS A 1078 -23.56 24.87 -29.63
CA LYS A 1078 -22.23 25.43 -29.28
C LYS A 1078 -21.43 25.88 -30.51
N GLN A 1079 -21.59 27.14 -30.91
CA GLN A 1079 -20.47 27.88 -31.47
C GLN A 1079 -19.61 28.40 -30.32
N HIS A 1080 -18.33 28.01 -30.25
CA HIS A 1080 -17.40 28.54 -29.25
C HIS A 1080 -16.77 29.83 -29.78
N VAL A 1081 -17.20 30.96 -29.23
CA VAL A 1081 -16.58 32.27 -29.43
C VAL A 1081 -15.11 32.21 -29.01
N LYS A 1082 -14.21 32.71 -29.87
CA LYS A 1082 -12.83 33.09 -29.53
C LYS A 1082 -12.80 34.61 -29.34
N GLU A 1083 -11.75 35.11 -28.69
CA GLU A 1083 -11.61 36.46 -28.10
C GLU A 1083 -12.32 36.58 -26.74
N GLY A 1084 -11.80 37.29 -25.73
CA GLY A 1084 -10.51 38.01 -25.62
C GLY A 1084 -10.10 38.14 -24.13
N LYS A 1085 -8.99 38.83 -23.84
CA LYS A 1085 -8.65 39.27 -22.46
C LYS A 1085 -9.71 40.32 -22.02
N GLU A 1086 -10.01 40.59 -20.75
CA GLU A 1086 -9.11 40.89 -19.61
C GLU A 1086 -9.72 40.48 -18.24
N GLU A 1087 -9.06 40.88 -17.15
CA GLU A 1087 -9.49 40.66 -15.75
C GLU A 1087 -10.63 41.59 -15.34
N ILE A 1088 -11.44 41.19 -14.34
CA ILE A 1088 -11.96 42.00 -13.21
C ILE A 1088 -13.03 41.19 -12.45
N LEU A 1089 -13.05 41.31 -11.11
CA LEU A 1089 -14.04 40.68 -10.23
C LEU A 1089 -15.37 41.46 -10.22
N PRO A 1090 -16.54 40.84 -10.49
CA PRO A 1090 -17.84 41.43 -10.21
C PRO A 1090 -18.22 41.22 -8.73
N VAL A 1091 -18.42 42.31 -8.00
CA VAL A 1091 -19.08 42.27 -6.68
C VAL A 1091 -20.59 42.13 -6.89
N ILE A 1092 -21.21 41.13 -6.26
CA ILE A 1092 -22.67 41.00 -6.28
C ILE A 1092 -23.29 41.98 -5.28
N ARG A 1093 -24.04 42.96 -5.80
CA ARG A 1093 -25.07 43.70 -5.05
C ARG A 1093 -26.44 43.38 -5.65
N VAL A 1094 -27.17 42.51 -4.94
CA VAL A 1094 -28.58 42.66 -4.49
C VAL A 1094 -29.59 43.34 -5.43
N ASP A 1095 -30.76 42.70 -5.58
CA ASP A 1095 -32.07 43.21 -6.05
C ASP A 1095 -32.30 43.49 -7.55
N ASN A 1096 -33.50 43.30 -8.14
CA ASN A 1096 -34.66 42.46 -7.76
C ASN A 1096 -35.66 42.34 -8.96
N SER A 1097 -36.24 41.17 -9.27
CA SER A 1097 -37.58 41.00 -9.92
C SER A 1097 -37.97 39.55 -10.32
N VAL A 1098 -38.70 38.88 -9.40
CA VAL A 1098 -39.96 38.10 -9.54
C VAL A 1098 -40.32 37.35 -10.85
N LEU A 1099 -40.87 36.14 -10.67
CA LEU A 1099 -41.44 35.18 -11.65
C LEU A 1099 -42.77 35.62 -12.31
N PRO A 1100 -43.30 34.82 -13.26
CA PRO A 1100 -44.63 34.23 -13.01
C PRO A 1100 -44.73 32.70 -13.26
N GLU A 1101 -45.80 32.10 -12.76
CA GLU A 1101 -45.97 30.65 -12.59
C GLU A 1101 -46.66 29.92 -13.76
N SER A 1102 -46.19 28.70 -14.07
CA SER A 1102 -46.97 27.53 -14.58
C SER A 1102 -45.99 26.40 -14.95
N SER A 1103 -46.29 25.09 -14.82
CA SER A 1103 -47.55 24.38 -14.54
C SER A 1103 -47.29 23.12 -13.67
N LYS A 1104 -48.35 22.49 -13.15
CA LYS A 1104 -48.29 21.33 -12.23
C LYS A 1104 -48.35 19.97 -12.95
N PHE A 1105 -47.85 18.95 -12.24
CA PHE A 1105 -48.03 17.50 -12.40
C PHE A 1105 -49.15 16.97 -13.32
N ILE A 1106 -48.84 15.85 -13.99
CA ILE A 1106 -49.75 14.69 -14.11
C ILE A 1106 -48.99 13.44 -13.62
N LYS A 1107 -49.67 12.55 -12.90
CA LYS A 1107 -49.21 11.19 -12.55
C LYS A 1107 -49.91 10.17 -13.46
N THR A 1108 -49.35 8.97 -13.58
CA THR A 1108 -50.15 7.80 -13.96
C THR A 1108 -51.08 7.43 -12.80
N ASP A 1109 -52.36 7.24 -13.07
CA ASP A 1109 -53.06 5.95 -13.06
C ASP A 1109 -54.56 6.18 -13.38
N GLU A 1110 -55.32 5.11 -13.65
CA GLU A 1110 -56.78 5.08 -13.91
C GLU A 1110 -57.34 5.83 -15.14
N MET A 1111 -57.53 5.09 -16.24
CA MET A 1111 -58.67 5.27 -17.15
C MET A 1111 -59.22 3.90 -17.62
N ASP A 1112 -59.89 3.18 -16.72
CA ASP A 1112 -60.86 2.16 -17.10
C ASP A 1112 -62.18 2.86 -17.48
N GLY A 1113 -62.64 2.75 -18.74
CA GLY A 1113 -63.53 3.78 -19.28
C GLY A 1113 -64.35 3.50 -20.55
N VAL A 1114 -64.72 2.25 -20.86
CA VAL A 1114 -66.02 1.89 -21.48
C VAL A 1114 -66.38 2.58 -22.83
N ILE A 1115 -66.09 1.92 -23.98
CA ILE A 1115 -67.03 1.58 -25.10
C ILE A 1115 -66.30 1.17 -26.41
N ILE A 1116 -66.68 -0.01 -26.92
CA ILE A 1116 -66.38 -0.65 -28.24
C ILE A 1116 -64.89 -0.92 -28.53
#